data_AF-A0A1V4MSL8-F1
#
_entry.id   AF-A0A1V4MSL8-F1
#
_cell.length_a   1.000
_cell.length_b   1.000
_cell.length_c   1.000
_cell.angle_alpha   90.00
_cell.angle_beta   90.00
_cell.angle_gamma   90.00
#
_symmetry.space_group_name_H-M   'P 1'
#
loop_
_entity.id
_entity.type
_entity.pdbx_description
1 polymer ?
#
loop_
_entity_poly.entity_id
_entity_poly.type
_entity_poly.pdbx_seq_one_letter_code
_entity_poly.pdbx_strand_id
1 'polypeptide(L)'
;MEDYIFVSHSSSDDRKVRRLVEFLEDSGFRCWVSYRDIPPGADWAETIYDAIAGSSGMVLVFSGHANDSRQIRNELDIATNLKKTIIPIKLEDIELSKGLKYFTGSHQWLDASGGWKEVRGRLLESLGNLPGIEPRTPPASLPGRRCRRIWVAAALIILLSFLAAGAFIILRSPGSSGDVRGLLNMVAGGTDSWDYATDIIAGTDGGFTATGTWDWGFWSEWWITRFDGEGRIMWTWSDSLAGEDKPRLLKAGTDGLICAAGEYADFDHTGFPVRAVRLDSAGGEVWDQEWWLEWEGAVQPELASMDMADDSLVYLFFTLRQISSTCFRANHQVVIDASGGFVSRDTLGESNTARDLVVLENGDLLRVFRDLPSRANGVETVSPTGDLMDRIVIGDARSHVSCGLELPGGDILLAMTRDTYGSGRGDLSVMRFSPDLELLWERSYGGSMPDVINDALLMPAGDVLLAGYTGSWGSGSRDGWLIRLDQEGRQQWHSVVDMGGEDYLSAVSRAADGTIWAAGGTSMYGQPDAWVIRFTEDGRWNPETVTGVDIFAEDWERGFIDQTVWEMGFNRNYSPVLHRDSISGNWSFDANNVSVVSIARFPLVPGLCLSADITVPDMPVTGGNNWVAFGMTGGSADDFLLDPGMVSDMELRWVYTPGGNGQVRGLETRTISDGSVLAFCGAESLWLERGVPQRLTIETCSRTVRFWAGDRLFHEDSVGSRTGCDTVGVYIWGNSGSLPHHVDDLRLCRRRW
;
A
#
# COMPACT_ATOMS: atom_id res chain seq x y z
N MET A 1 -0.19 12.62 44.40
CA MET A 1 -1.20 13.65 44.10
C MET A 1 -0.56 14.99 44.36
N GLU A 2 -0.42 15.80 43.32
CA GLU A 2 0.13 17.14 43.39
C GLU A 2 -0.98 18.19 43.38
N ASP A 3 -0.67 19.34 43.97
CA ASP A 3 -1.51 20.54 43.98
C ASP A 3 -1.56 21.18 42.58
N TYR A 4 -2.28 20.56 41.64
CA TYR A 4 -2.69 21.12 40.35
C TYR A 4 -3.91 20.40 39.73
N ILE A 5 -4.53 21.06 38.74
CA ILE A 5 -5.66 20.60 37.93
C ILE A 5 -5.17 20.28 36.51
N PHE A 6 -5.50 19.10 36.00
CA PHE A 6 -5.28 18.78 34.58
C PHE A 6 -6.36 19.45 33.72
N VAL A 7 -5.98 20.17 32.66
CA VAL A 7 -6.94 20.76 31.72
C VAL A 7 -6.83 20.03 30.38
N SER A 8 -7.87 19.29 30.04
CA SER A 8 -8.00 18.50 28.80
C SER A 8 -8.69 19.34 27.72
N HIS A 9 -8.02 19.54 26.59
CA HIS A 9 -8.53 20.33 25.47
C HIS A 9 -7.90 19.91 24.13
N SER A 10 -8.64 20.12 23.03
CA SER A 10 -8.08 19.94 21.69
C SER A 10 -7.07 21.06 21.38
N SER A 11 -5.90 20.72 20.84
CA SER A 11 -4.84 21.67 20.49
C SER A 11 -5.30 22.77 19.52
N SER A 12 -6.30 22.50 18.67
CA SER A 12 -6.96 23.49 17.82
C SER A 12 -7.64 24.64 18.59
N ASP A 13 -7.93 24.44 19.88
CA ASP A 13 -8.60 25.41 20.76
C ASP A 13 -7.66 26.12 21.76
N ASP A 14 -6.35 25.93 21.63
CA ASP A 14 -5.30 26.52 22.47
C ASP A 14 -5.51 28.01 22.80
N ARG A 15 -5.92 28.79 21.79
CA ARG A 15 -6.16 30.24 21.90
C ARG A 15 -7.38 30.59 22.77
N LYS A 16 -8.37 29.69 22.85
CA LYS A 16 -9.53 29.81 23.76
C LYS A 16 -9.12 29.36 25.17
N VAL A 17 -8.38 28.27 25.27
CA VAL A 17 -7.99 27.60 26.52
C VAL A 17 -6.97 28.40 27.33
N ARG A 18 -5.99 29.06 26.68
CA ARG A 18 -5.03 29.93 27.36
C ARG A 18 -5.69 30.97 28.27
N ARG A 19 -6.81 31.56 27.85
CA ARG A 19 -7.61 32.51 28.66
C ARG A 19 -8.32 31.89 29.86
N LEU A 20 -8.65 30.60 29.77
CA LEU A 20 -9.19 29.84 30.91
C LEU A 20 -8.07 29.50 31.90
N VAL A 21 -6.92 29.03 31.42
CA VAL A 21 -5.74 28.75 32.25
C VAL A 21 -5.28 30.03 32.98
N GLU A 22 -5.13 31.14 32.27
CA GLU A 22 -4.83 32.47 32.84
C GLU A 22 -5.83 32.84 33.97
N PHE A 23 -7.14 32.66 33.74
CA PHE A 23 -8.17 32.95 34.74
C PHE A 23 -8.11 32.03 35.98
N LEU A 24 -7.78 30.75 35.80
CA LEU A 24 -7.64 29.80 36.92
C LEU A 24 -6.38 30.08 37.74
N GLU A 25 -5.27 30.42 37.07
CA GLU A 25 -4.00 30.76 37.71
C GLU A 25 -4.06 32.13 38.43
N ASP A 26 -4.71 33.14 37.86
CA ASP A 26 -5.07 34.41 38.55
C ASP A 26 -5.99 34.17 39.77
N SER A 27 -6.81 33.11 39.73
CA SER A 27 -7.70 32.71 40.84
C SER A 27 -7.00 31.84 41.90
N GLY A 28 -5.70 31.59 41.79
CA GLY A 28 -4.90 30.89 42.78
C GLY A 28 -4.80 29.37 42.61
N PHE A 29 -5.32 28.82 41.51
CA PHE A 29 -5.20 27.39 41.18
C PHE A 29 -3.96 27.14 40.31
N ARG A 30 -3.27 26.00 40.47
CA ARG A 30 -2.27 25.56 39.48
C ARG A 30 -2.95 24.73 38.40
N CYS A 31 -2.66 25.01 37.14
CA CYS A 31 -3.07 24.17 36.01
C CYS A 31 -1.88 23.39 35.44
N TRP A 32 -2.19 22.27 34.77
CA TRP A 32 -1.29 21.55 33.87
C TRP A 32 -1.96 21.47 32.49
N VAL A 33 -1.22 21.82 31.44
CA VAL A 33 -1.68 21.80 30.03
C VAL A 33 -0.61 21.31 29.07
N SER A 34 -1.02 20.46 28.13
CA SER A 34 -0.16 19.79 27.14
C SER A 34 0.77 20.74 26.37
N TYR A 35 0.26 21.89 25.89
CA TYR A 35 1.04 22.87 25.11
C TYR A 35 2.16 23.60 25.87
N ARG A 36 2.24 23.45 27.21
CA ARG A 36 3.17 24.19 28.08
C ARG A 36 4.03 23.27 28.95
N ASP A 37 3.42 22.21 29.47
CA ASP A 37 3.95 21.47 30.62
C ASP A 37 4.47 20.06 30.23
N ILE A 38 4.43 19.69 28.94
CA ILE A 38 5.14 18.54 28.37
C ILE A 38 6.58 18.94 28.02
N PRO A 39 7.62 18.24 28.53
CA PRO A 39 9.01 18.52 28.15
C PRO A 39 9.30 18.16 26.68
N PRO A 40 10.08 18.98 25.93
CA PRO A 40 10.53 18.62 24.59
C PRO A 40 11.35 17.32 24.61
N GLY A 41 10.87 16.30 23.87
CA GLY A 41 11.51 14.98 23.79
C GLY A 41 11.12 13.98 24.89
N ALA A 42 10.10 14.26 25.71
CA ALA A 42 9.48 13.25 26.58
C ALA A 42 8.42 12.43 25.80
N ASP A 43 8.17 11.19 26.23
CA ASP A 43 7.03 10.41 25.73
C ASP A 43 5.71 11.11 26.15
N TRP A 44 4.86 11.41 25.16
CA TRP A 44 3.63 12.17 25.39
C TRP A 44 2.55 11.34 26.12
N ALA A 45 2.50 10.03 25.90
CA ALA A 45 1.52 9.15 26.53
C ALA A 45 1.87 8.91 28.01
N GLU A 46 3.14 8.62 28.32
CA GLU A 46 3.62 8.49 29.69
C GLU A 46 3.44 9.82 30.45
N THR A 47 3.88 10.94 29.85
CA THR A 47 3.77 12.28 30.47
C THR A 47 2.32 12.68 30.74
N ILE A 48 1.38 12.39 29.83
CA ILE A 48 -0.05 12.69 30.02
C ILE A 48 -0.68 11.76 31.06
N TYR A 49 -0.33 10.46 31.06
CA TYR A 49 -0.80 9.52 32.08
C TYR A 49 -0.37 9.98 33.48
N ASP A 50 0.92 10.28 33.67
CA ASP A 50 1.46 10.76 34.94
C ASP A 50 0.90 12.14 35.33
N ALA A 51 0.62 13.03 34.38
CA ALA A 51 -0.04 14.30 34.66
C ALA A 51 -1.50 14.11 35.16
N ILE A 52 -2.26 13.21 34.54
CA ILE A 52 -3.61 12.87 35.00
C ILE A 52 -3.54 12.17 36.37
N ALA A 53 -2.64 11.19 36.54
CA ALA A 53 -2.42 10.47 37.80
C ALA A 53 -1.93 11.37 38.94
N GLY A 54 -1.08 12.36 38.63
CA GLY A 54 -0.60 13.39 39.54
C GLY A 54 -1.68 14.36 40.01
N SER A 55 -2.53 14.84 39.09
CA SER A 55 -3.53 15.89 39.37
C SER A 55 -4.54 15.58 40.50
N SER A 56 -5.13 16.63 41.08
CA SER A 56 -6.29 16.52 41.99
C SER A 56 -7.63 16.35 41.26
N GLY A 57 -7.69 16.64 39.96
CA GLY A 57 -8.91 16.55 39.14
C GLY A 57 -8.70 17.06 37.72
N MET A 58 -9.67 16.82 36.86
CA MET A 58 -9.66 17.17 35.43
C MET A 58 -10.73 18.20 35.10
N VAL A 59 -10.38 19.23 34.34
CA VAL A 59 -11.31 20.09 33.60
C VAL A 59 -11.32 19.66 32.14
N LEU A 60 -12.47 19.23 31.63
CA LEU A 60 -12.65 18.93 30.20
C LEU A 60 -13.18 20.19 29.50
N VAL A 61 -12.48 20.67 28.48
CA VAL A 61 -12.89 21.80 27.65
C VAL A 61 -13.47 21.30 26.33
N PHE A 62 -14.80 21.34 26.21
CA PHE A 62 -15.51 20.84 25.03
C PHE A 62 -15.75 21.93 23.97
N SER A 63 -15.47 21.55 22.73
CA SER A 63 -15.61 22.30 21.48
C SER A 63 -15.93 21.31 20.35
N GLY A 64 -16.15 21.82 19.13
CA GLY A 64 -16.19 20.96 17.94
C GLY A 64 -14.95 20.06 17.80
N HIS A 65 -13.74 20.63 17.90
CA HIS A 65 -12.50 19.86 17.74
C HIS A 65 -12.24 18.85 18.87
N ALA A 66 -12.74 19.11 20.09
CA ALA A 66 -12.69 18.15 21.18
C ALA A 66 -13.68 16.99 20.98
N ASN A 67 -14.77 17.19 20.22
CA ASN A 67 -15.81 16.19 19.98
C ASN A 67 -15.30 14.96 19.22
N ASP A 68 -14.41 15.23 18.26
CA ASP A 68 -13.92 14.27 17.28
C ASP A 68 -12.54 13.69 17.62
N SER A 69 -11.75 14.38 18.46
CA SER A 69 -10.43 13.95 18.93
C SER A 69 -10.44 12.57 19.63
N ARG A 70 -9.54 11.68 19.19
CA ARG A 70 -9.23 10.40 19.85
C ARG A 70 -8.51 10.62 21.19
N GLN A 71 -7.56 11.56 21.24
CA GLN A 71 -6.75 11.83 22.44
C GLN A 71 -7.60 12.26 23.64
N ILE A 72 -8.62 13.12 23.43
CA ILE A 72 -9.55 13.53 24.50
C ILE A 72 -10.33 12.33 25.07
N ARG A 73 -10.60 11.29 24.27
CA ARG A 73 -11.26 10.06 24.73
C ARG A 73 -10.30 9.20 25.55
N ASN A 74 -9.03 9.10 25.14
CA ASN A 74 -7.97 8.43 25.91
C ASN A 74 -7.78 9.11 27.28
N GLU A 75 -7.66 10.44 27.31
CA GLU A 75 -7.52 11.22 28.55
C GLU A 75 -8.71 11.04 29.50
N LEU A 76 -9.94 11.03 28.97
CA LEU A 76 -11.16 10.80 29.75
C LEU A 76 -11.28 9.37 30.28
N ASP A 77 -10.83 8.37 29.52
CA ASP A 77 -10.79 6.98 30.01
C ASP A 77 -9.76 6.83 31.13
N ILE A 78 -8.54 7.36 30.96
CA ILE A 78 -7.50 7.40 32.01
C ILE A 78 -8.05 8.10 33.27
N ALA A 79 -8.67 9.28 33.13
CA ALA A 79 -9.27 10.01 34.25
C ALA A 79 -10.40 9.24 34.93
N THR A 80 -11.24 8.53 34.16
CA THR A 80 -12.35 7.71 34.67
C THR A 80 -11.83 6.49 35.44
N ASN A 81 -10.86 5.77 34.88
CA ASN A 81 -10.24 4.59 35.49
C ASN A 81 -9.45 4.95 36.77
N LEU A 82 -8.77 6.11 36.77
CA LEU A 82 -8.11 6.68 37.95
C LEU A 82 -9.08 7.40 38.92
N LYS A 83 -10.40 7.37 38.65
CA LYS A 83 -11.49 7.92 39.48
C LYS A 83 -11.31 9.41 39.81
N LYS A 84 -10.74 10.16 38.88
CA LYS A 84 -10.57 11.62 38.97
C LYS A 84 -11.93 12.29 38.85
N THR A 85 -12.12 13.39 39.57
CA THR A 85 -13.30 14.24 39.35
C THR A 85 -13.14 14.99 38.03
N ILE A 86 -14.06 14.73 37.09
CA ILE A 86 -14.10 15.38 35.77
C ILE A 86 -15.13 16.51 35.82
N ILE A 87 -14.72 17.73 35.46
CA ILE A 87 -15.55 18.94 35.44
C ILE A 87 -15.67 19.40 33.97
N PRO A 88 -16.75 19.04 33.25
CA PRO A 88 -16.89 19.35 31.84
C PRO A 88 -17.48 20.75 31.58
N ILE A 89 -16.79 21.54 30.77
CA ILE A 89 -17.16 22.89 30.35
C ILE A 89 -17.51 22.88 28.86
N LYS A 90 -18.71 23.35 28.50
CA LYS A 90 -19.14 23.50 27.11
C LYS A 90 -18.76 24.90 26.60
N LEU A 91 -17.88 25.02 25.61
CA LEU A 91 -17.60 26.31 24.95
C LEU A 91 -18.57 26.62 23.80
N GLU A 92 -19.10 25.59 23.15
CA GLU A 92 -19.84 25.68 21.89
C GLU A 92 -21.07 24.76 21.95
N ASP A 93 -22.24 25.23 21.53
CA ASP A 93 -23.48 24.45 21.59
C ASP A 93 -23.60 23.45 20.42
N ILE A 94 -22.79 22.39 20.51
CA ILE A 94 -22.69 21.30 19.53
C ILE A 94 -23.22 20.00 20.16
N GLU A 95 -23.68 19.04 19.34
CA GLU A 95 -24.07 17.72 19.81
C GLU A 95 -22.86 16.82 20.11
N LEU A 96 -22.83 16.23 21.30
CA LEU A 96 -21.77 15.31 21.73
C LEU A 96 -21.74 14.02 20.88
N SER A 97 -20.55 13.59 20.48
CA SER A 97 -20.30 12.32 19.80
C SER A 97 -20.62 11.13 20.71
N LYS A 98 -20.86 9.95 20.12
CA LYS A 98 -21.21 8.72 20.88
C LYS A 98 -20.14 8.36 21.93
N GLY A 99 -18.86 8.53 21.58
CA GLY A 99 -17.74 8.26 22.49
C GLY A 99 -17.72 9.20 23.70
N LEU A 100 -17.93 10.50 23.51
CA LEU A 100 -17.97 11.44 24.65
C LEU A 100 -19.22 11.27 25.51
N LYS A 101 -20.40 11.02 24.89
CA LYS A 101 -21.65 10.71 25.61
C LYS A 101 -21.49 9.55 26.61
N TYR A 102 -20.60 8.59 26.35
CA TYR A 102 -20.30 7.49 27.27
C TYR A 102 -19.66 7.98 28.57
N PHE A 103 -18.53 8.71 28.49
CA PHE A 103 -17.80 9.19 29.67
C PHE A 103 -18.50 10.37 30.38
N THR A 104 -19.10 11.29 29.62
CA THR A 104 -19.70 12.52 30.19
C THR A 104 -21.19 12.40 30.50
N GLY A 105 -21.85 11.28 30.19
CA GLY A 105 -23.31 11.13 30.27
C GLY A 105 -23.91 11.21 31.68
N SER A 106 -23.09 11.00 32.71
CA SER A 106 -23.43 11.10 34.13
C SER A 106 -23.01 12.43 34.79
N HIS A 107 -22.27 13.28 34.09
CA HIS A 107 -21.64 14.48 34.63
C HIS A 107 -22.50 15.73 34.42
N GLN A 108 -22.56 16.64 35.40
CA GLN A 108 -23.23 17.93 35.22
C GLN A 108 -22.31 18.90 34.46
N TRP A 109 -22.82 19.44 33.36
CA TRP A 109 -22.10 20.36 32.49
C TRP A 109 -22.14 21.82 32.96
N LEU A 110 -21.02 22.52 32.74
CA LEU A 110 -20.91 23.97 32.86
C LEU A 110 -20.94 24.61 31.47
N ASP A 111 -22.12 25.11 31.06
CA ASP A 111 -22.30 25.70 29.73
C ASP A 111 -21.84 27.16 29.68
N ALA A 112 -20.74 27.41 28.94
CA ALA A 112 -20.14 28.72 28.72
C ALA A 112 -20.41 29.29 27.31
N SER A 113 -21.23 28.63 26.49
CA SER A 113 -21.59 29.09 25.13
C SER A 113 -22.26 30.48 25.14
N GLY A 114 -23.09 30.76 26.17
CA GLY A 114 -23.68 32.07 26.42
C GLY A 114 -22.73 33.13 27.03
N GLY A 115 -21.53 32.72 27.45
CA GLY A 115 -20.46 33.62 27.91
C GLY A 115 -19.99 33.42 29.36
N TRP A 116 -18.69 33.67 29.58
CA TRP A 116 -17.95 33.36 30.81
C TRP A 116 -18.41 34.00 32.13
N LYS A 117 -19.21 35.07 32.11
CA LYS A 117 -19.49 35.88 33.31
C LYS A 117 -20.26 35.14 34.41
N GLU A 118 -21.10 34.19 34.02
CA GLU A 118 -22.01 33.45 34.92
C GLU A 118 -21.42 32.10 35.33
N VAL A 119 -20.75 31.40 34.41
CA VAL A 119 -20.10 30.10 34.66
C VAL A 119 -18.97 30.18 35.68
N ARG A 120 -18.14 31.24 35.60
CA ARG A 120 -16.90 31.39 36.37
C ARG A 120 -17.06 31.17 37.89
N GLY A 121 -18.19 31.57 38.47
CA GLY A 121 -18.44 31.37 39.91
C GLY A 121 -18.61 29.89 40.27
N ARG A 122 -19.45 29.17 39.50
CA ARG A 122 -19.69 27.73 39.67
C ARG A 122 -18.46 26.88 39.34
N LEU A 123 -17.63 27.33 38.41
CA LEU A 123 -16.35 26.69 38.11
C LEU A 123 -15.40 26.77 39.31
N LEU A 124 -15.14 27.97 39.84
CA LEU A 124 -14.28 28.13 41.02
C LEU A 124 -14.81 27.38 42.25
N GLU A 125 -16.14 27.34 42.43
CA GLU A 125 -16.79 26.52 43.47
C GLU A 125 -16.53 25.02 43.26
N SER A 126 -16.67 24.50 42.04
CA SER A 126 -16.43 23.08 41.74
C SER A 126 -14.95 22.70 41.90
N LEU A 127 -14.02 23.57 41.49
CA LEU A 127 -12.58 23.36 41.65
C LEU A 127 -12.12 23.47 43.12
N GLY A 128 -12.73 24.36 43.91
CA GLY A 128 -12.49 24.48 45.34
C GLY A 128 -13.02 23.30 46.18
N ASN A 129 -13.78 22.37 45.59
CA ASN A 129 -14.22 21.12 46.21
C ASN A 129 -13.33 19.91 45.82
N LEU A 130 -12.28 20.09 45.01
CA LEU A 130 -11.38 19.01 44.61
C LEU A 130 -10.44 18.59 45.77
N PRO A 131 -10.17 17.28 45.94
CA PRO A 131 -9.35 16.78 47.03
C PRO A 131 -7.89 17.24 46.90
N GLY A 132 -7.35 17.87 47.95
CA GLY A 132 -5.94 18.23 48.05
C GLY A 132 -5.55 19.57 47.41
N ILE A 133 -6.49 20.37 46.91
CA ILE A 133 -6.23 21.72 46.39
C ILE A 133 -6.45 22.76 47.50
N GLU A 134 -5.45 23.61 47.74
CA GLU A 134 -5.61 24.84 48.54
C GLU A 134 -5.35 26.07 47.66
N PRO A 135 -6.39 26.90 47.34
CA PRO A 135 -6.23 28.07 46.50
C PRO A 135 -5.19 29.05 47.06
N ARG A 136 -4.09 29.23 46.33
CA ARG A 136 -2.94 30.02 46.79
C ARG A 136 -3.26 31.51 46.69
N THR A 137 -3.08 32.24 47.79
CA THR A 137 -3.27 33.70 47.78
C THR A 137 -2.25 34.35 46.82
N PRO A 138 -2.68 35.16 45.82
CA PRO A 138 -1.76 35.78 44.88
C PRO A 138 -0.69 36.64 45.60
N PRO A 139 0.60 36.52 45.23
CA PRO A 139 1.66 37.26 45.91
C PRO A 139 1.54 38.76 45.65
N ALA A 140 1.45 39.56 46.71
CA ALA A 140 1.40 41.00 46.63
C ALA A 140 2.66 41.55 45.90
N SER A 141 2.44 42.44 44.94
CA SER A 141 3.50 42.93 44.04
C SER A 141 4.63 43.65 44.80
N LEU A 142 5.83 43.09 44.73
CA LEU A 142 6.98 43.58 45.48
C LEU A 142 7.49 44.93 44.93
N PRO A 143 7.62 45.98 45.77
CA PRO A 143 8.20 47.25 45.33
C PRO A 143 9.70 47.10 45.07
N GLY A 144 10.12 47.43 43.84
CA GLY A 144 11.47 47.16 43.35
C GLY A 144 12.60 47.79 44.18
N ARG A 145 13.70 47.06 44.37
CA ARG A 145 14.90 47.52 45.09
C ARG A 145 16.13 47.65 44.19
N ARG A 146 16.86 48.75 44.39
CA ARG A 146 18.09 49.09 43.66
C ARG A 146 19.30 48.32 44.20
N CYS A 147 20.19 47.96 43.26
CA CYS A 147 21.65 47.86 43.42
C CYS A 147 22.25 46.94 44.51
N ARG A 148 23.00 45.92 44.04
CA ARG A 148 24.41 45.78 44.43
C ARG A 148 25.29 45.26 43.28
N ARG A 149 25.70 46.18 42.40
CA ARG A 149 26.71 45.91 41.35
C ARG A 149 28.06 45.61 42.02
N ILE A 150 28.54 44.36 41.92
CA ILE A 150 29.94 43.90 42.02
C ILE A 150 29.99 42.43 41.59
N TRP A 151 29.18 41.56 42.21
CA TRP A 151 29.14 40.12 41.91
C TRP A 151 28.73 39.79 40.47
N VAL A 152 27.86 40.61 39.88
CA VAL A 152 27.39 40.48 38.49
C VAL A 152 28.56 40.44 37.48
N ALA A 153 29.65 41.16 37.72
CA ALA A 153 30.79 41.19 36.79
C ALA A 153 31.59 39.87 36.78
N ALA A 154 31.81 39.27 37.96
CA ALA A 154 32.50 37.98 38.06
C ALA A 154 31.65 36.85 37.44
N ALA A 155 30.33 36.86 37.71
CA ALA A 155 29.40 35.92 37.10
C ALA A 155 29.36 36.06 35.57
N LEU A 156 29.35 37.29 35.03
CA LEU A 156 29.37 37.54 33.58
C LEU A 156 30.66 37.07 32.91
N ILE A 157 31.82 37.19 33.55
CA ILE A 157 33.09 36.69 32.98
C ILE A 157 33.06 35.16 32.89
N ILE A 158 32.62 34.47 33.95
CA ILE A 158 32.48 33.01 33.95
C ILE A 158 31.46 32.57 32.89
N LEU A 159 30.29 33.21 32.85
CA LEU A 159 29.24 32.94 31.86
C LEU A 159 29.74 33.18 30.43
N LEU A 160 30.49 34.26 30.17
CA LEU A 160 31.09 34.54 28.86
C LEU A 160 32.16 33.51 28.48
N SER A 161 32.95 32.99 29.43
CA SER A 161 33.89 31.90 29.14
C SER A 161 33.18 30.57 28.85
N PHE A 162 32.07 30.27 29.52
CA PHE A 162 31.24 29.10 29.20
C PHE A 162 30.49 29.25 27.87
N LEU A 163 29.98 30.45 27.56
CA LEU A 163 29.38 30.76 26.26
C LEU A 163 30.40 30.73 25.12
N ALA A 164 31.64 31.18 25.36
CA ALA A 164 32.72 31.08 24.38
C ALA A 164 33.18 29.63 24.15
N ALA A 165 33.28 28.81 25.22
CA ALA A 165 33.58 27.38 25.10
C ALA A 165 32.44 26.61 24.40
N GLY A 166 31.19 26.88 24.76
CA GLY A 166 30.00 26.34 24.10
C GLY A 166 29.93 26.73 22.63
N ALA A 167 30.14 28.02 22.30
CA ALA A 167 30.23 28.48 20.93
C ALA A 167 31.40 27.83 20.17
N PHE A 168 32.55 27.61 20.79
CA PHE A 168 33.68 26.92 20.15
C PHE A 168 33.42 25.44 19.87
N ILE A 169 32.57 24.78 20.67
CA ILE A 169 32.09 23.41 20.43
C ILE A 169 31.05 23.41 19.30
N ILE A 170 30.06 24.30 19.35
CA ILE A 170 29.01 24.47 18.31
C ILE A 170 29.61 24.87 16.96
N LEU A 171 30.73 25.60 16.94
CA LEU A 171 31.47 25.97 15.73
C LEU A 171 32.52 24.91 15.30
N ARG A 172 32.52 23.71 15.91
CA ARG A 172 33.39 22.59 15.54
C ARG A 172 32.70 21.24 15.36
N SER A 173 31.42 21.09 15.72
CA SER A 173 30.59 20.05 15.13
C SER A 173 30.55 20.24 13.60
N PRO A 174 30.84 19.21 12.78
CA PRO A 174 30.57 19.25 11.35
C PRO A 174 29.08 19.58 11.13
N GLY A 175 28.80 20.50 10.21
CA GLY A 175 27.45 21.05 10.06
C GLY A 175 26.51 20.13 9.30
N SER A 176 25.84 19.20 10.00
CA SER A 176 24.54 18.68 9.58
C SER A 176 23.43 19.59 10.13
N SER A 177 23.09 20.63 9.37
CA SER A 177 21.82 21.34 9.59
C SER A 177 20.68 20.32 9.50
N GLY A 178 19.77 20.32 10.49
CA GLY A 178 18.61 19.41 10.54
C GLY A 178 17.51 19.78 9.54
N ASP A 179 17.89 20.04 8.29
CA ASP A 179 16.98 20.31 7.18
C ASP A 179 16.64 19.00 6.47
N VAL A 180 15.54 18.38 6.90
CA VAL A 180 15.07 17.10 6.35
C VAL A 180 14.44 17.22 4.97
N ARG A 181 14.20 18.44 4.46
CA ARG A 181 13.49 18.68 3.19
C ARG A 181 14.16 18.13 1.94
N GLY A 182 15.46 17.84 2.02
CA GLY A 182 16.20 17.15 0.95
C GLY A 182 16.08 15.62 0.98
N LEU A 183 15.36 15.05 1.95
CA LEU A 183 15.10 13.62 2.03
C LEU A 183 13.80 13.29 1.29
N LEU A 184 13.82 12.21 0.51
CA LEU A 184 12.66 11.72 -0.21
C LEU A 184 11.63 11.12 0.76
N ASN A 185 10.35 11.42 0.51
CA ASN A 185 9.19 10.71 1.04
C ASN A 185 8.23 10.62 -0.14
N MET A 186 8.13 9.45 -0.76
CA MET A 186 7.52 9.25 -2.08
C MET A 186 6.40 8.23 -1.99
N VAL A 187 5.22 8.62 -2.47
CA VAL A 187 4.05 7.74 -2.61
C VAL A 187 3.78 7.49 -4.08
N ALA A 188 3.69 6.22 -4.45
CA ALA A 188 3.41 5.71 -5.78
C ALA A 188 2.20 4.77 -5.71
N GLY A 189 1.24 4.95 -6.62
CA GLY A 189 -0.09 4.35 -6.53
C GLY A 189 -1.16 5.35 -6.93
N GLY A 190 -2.42 4.93 -6.81
CA GLY A 190 -3.58 5.77 -7.08
C GLY A 190 -4.75 5.42 -6.17
N THR A 191 -5.64 6.40 -5.94
CA THR A 191 -6.73 6.39 -4.94
C THR A 191 -7.72 5.22 -5.01
N ASP A 192 -7.64 4.40 -6.07
CA ASP A 192 -8.64 3.42 -6.47
C ASP A 192 -8.07 1.98 -6.54
N SER A 193 -6.74 1.78 -6.42
CA SER A 193 -6.05 0.47 -6.47
C SER A 193 -5.43 0.07 -5.12
N TRP A 194 -4.92 -1.16 -5.01
CA TRP A 194 -4.19 -1.65 -3.83
C TRP A 194 -2.71 -1.79 -4.20
N ASP A 195 -1.91 -0.79 -3.85
CA ASP A 195 -0.50 -0.66 -4.22
C ASP A 195 0.39 -0.88 -2.99
N TYR A 196 1.42 -1.72 -3.13
CA TYR A 196 2.32 -2.10 -2.04
C TYR A 196 3.77 -2.14 -2.51
N ALA A 197 4.71 -1.59 -1.74
CA ALA A 197 6.12 -1.96 -1.86
C ALA A 197 6.46 -3.06 -0.85
N THR A 198 7.01 -4.18 -1.34
CA THR A 198 7.34 -5.37 -0.53
C THR A 198 8.83 -5.45 -0.20
N ASP A 199 9.70 -4.89 -1.05
CA ASP A 199 11.16 -4.96 -0.87
C ASP A 199 11.91 -3.74 -1.45
N ILE A 200 13.14 -3.51 -0.99
CA ILE A 200 14.00 -2.41 -1.44
C ILE A 200 15.50 -2.72 -1.28
N ILE A 201 16.28 -2.44 -2.33
CA ILE A 201 17.74 -2.54 -2.31
C ILE A 201 18.38 -1.19 -2.66
N ALA A 202 19.27 -0.72 -1.79
CA ALA A 202 20.04 0.50 -2.00
C ALA A 202 21.11 0.33 -3.10
N GLY A 203 21.25 1.34 -3.97
CA GLY A 203 22.25 1.39 -5.02
C GLY A 203 23.65 1.82 -4.54
N THR A 204 24.66 1.48 -5.33
CA THR A 204 26.06 1.94 -5.14
C THR A 204 26.25 3.41 -5.53
N ASP A 205 25.34 3.94 -6.34
CA ASP A 205 25.21 5.31 -6.84
C ASP A 205 24.45 6.27 -5.90
N GLY A 206 23.87 5.76 -4.81
CA GLY A 206 23.01 6.50 -3.89
C GLY A 206 21.52 6.53 -4.28
N GLY A 207 21.15 5.90 -5.41
CA GLY A 207 19.77 5.56 -5.74
C GLY A 207 19.27 4.30 -5.03
N PHE A 208 18.17 3.73 -5.49
CA PHE A 208 17.58 2.50 -4.95
C PHE A 208 16.77 1.76 -6.02
N THR A 209 16.53 0.47 -5.81
CA THR A 209 15.54 -0.32 -6.54
C THR A 209 14.50 -0.80 -5.54
N ALA A 210 13.22 -0.56 -5.82
CA ALA A 210 12.12 -1.10 -5.04
C ALA A 210 11.34 -2.13 -5.88
N THR A 211 10.63 -3.02 -5.20
CA THR A 211 9.68 -3.95 -5.83
C THR A 211 8.38 -4.00 -5.03
N GLY A 212 7.32 -4.48 -5.65
CA GLY A 212 6.03 -4.56 -5.00
C GLY A 212 4.94 -5.18 -5.85
N THR A 213 3.72 -5.03 -5.36
CA THR A 213 2.49 -5.56 -5.96
C THR A 213 1.56 -4.38 -6.30
N TRP A 214 0.89 -4.44 -7.45
CA TRP A 214 -0.23 -3.57 -7.82
C TRP A 214 -1.47 -4.43 -8.04
N ASP A 215 -2.51 -4.29 -7.21
CA ASP A 215 -3.73 -5.11 -7.28
C ASP A 215 -4.95 -4.30 -7.78
N TRP A 216 -5.64 -4.87 -8.78
CA TRP A 216 -6.90 -4.40 -9.36
C TRP A 216 -8.10 -5.33 -9.04
N GLY A 217 -8.02 -6.07 -7.92
CA GLY A 217 -9.11 -6.73 -7.20
C GLY A 217 -9.31 -8.21 -7.51
N PHE A 218 -8.87 -8.68 -8.68
CA PHE A 218 -8.79 -10.10 -9.06
C PHE A 218 -7.49 -10.46 -9.80
N TRP A 219 -6.65 -9.46 -10.07
CA TRP A 219 -5.41 -9.56 -10.82
C TRP A 219 -4.41 -8.62 -10.14
N SER A 220 -3.20 -9.11 -9.90
CA SER A 220 -2.14 -8.30 -9.32
C SER A 220 -0.86 -8.44 -10.13
N GLU A 221 -0.18 -7.34 -10.34
CA GLU A 221 1.05 -7.24 -11.13
C GLU A 221 2.23 -7.00 -10.20
N TRP A 222 3.27 -7.82 -10.33
CA TRP A 222 4.54 -7.57 -9.66
C TRP A 222 5.37 -6.56 -10.48
N TRP A 223 5.93 -5.56 -9.79
CA TRP A 223 6.70 -4.48 -10.40
C TRP A 223 8.08 -4.35 -9.76
N ILE A 224 9.08 -3.95 -10.55
CA ILE A 224 10.45 -3.66 -10.13
C ILE A 224 10.84 -2.31 -10.73
N THR A 225 11.16 -1.33 -9.90
CA THR A 225 11.46 0.03 -10.38
C THR A 225 12.75 0.55 -9.77
N ARG A 226 13.63 1.03 -10.65
CA ARG A 226 14.90 1.65 -10.31
C ARG A 226 14.76 3.16 -10.24
N PHE A 227 15.30 3.76 -9.19
CA PHE A 227 15.24 5.20 -8.95
C PHE A 227 16.63 5.80 -8.72
N ASP A 228 16.81 7.05 -9.16
CA ASP A 228 17.94 7.88 -8.77
C ASP A 228 17.85 8.32 -7.29
N GLY A 229 18.94 8.89 -6.74
CA GLY A 229 18.99 9.36 -5.36
C GLY A 229 18.07 10.56 -5.04
N GLU A 230 17.34 11.08 -6.02
CA GLU A 230 16.33 12.14 -5.90
C GLU A 230 14.90 11.62 -6.14
N GLY A 231 14.72 10.31 -6.37
CA GLY A 231 13.42 9.65 -6.56
C GLY A 231 12.88 9.62 -7.99
N ARG A 232 13.70 9.89 -9.01
CA ARG A 232 13.28 9.76 -10.42
C ARG A 232 13.43 8.32 -10.91
N ILE A 233 12.43 7.82 -11.63
CA ILE A 233 12.52 6.54 -12.34
C ILE A 233 13.70 6.59 -13.33
N MET A 234 14.54 5.56 -13.29
CA MET A 234 15.58 5.24 -14.28
C MET A 234 15.10 4.17 -15.26
N TRP A 235 14.39 3.17 -14.75
CA TRP A 235 13.71 2.12 -15.51
C TRP A 235 12.64 1.43 -14.64
N THR A 236 11.62 0.89 -15.27
CA THR A 236 10.61 -0.02 -14.70
C THR A 236 10.67 -1.35 -15.44
N TRP A 237 10.38 -2.43 -14.72
CA TRP A 237 10.02 -3.75 -15.23
C TRP A 237 8.75 -4.19 -14.49
N SER A 238 7.82 -4.83 -15.16
CA SER A 238 6.58 -5.35 -14.57
C SER A 238 6.02 -6.47 -15.44
N ASP A 239 5.26 -7.39 -14.84
CA ASP A 239 4.50 -8.37 -15.60
C ASP A 239 3.16 -8.70 -14.91
N SER A 240 2.18 -9.16 -15.68
CA SER A 240 0.88 -9.59 -15.16
C SER A 240 0.99 -11.05 -14.70
N LEU A 241 0.80 -11.29 -13.40
CA LEU A 241 0.63 -12.63 -12.84
C LEU A 241 -0.80 -12.79 -12.28
N ALA A 242 -1.10 -13.97 -11.75
CA ALA A 242 -2.32 -14.20 -10.98
C ALA A 242 -1.99 -14.24 -9.47
N GLY A 243 -2.79 -13.55 -8.65
CA GLY A 243 -2.79 -13.73 -7.19
C GLY A 243 -2.08 -12.64 -6.36
N GLU A 244 -2.05 -12.84 -5.04
CA GLU A 244 -1.35 -11.94 -4.09
C GLU A 244 0.19 -12.17 -4.11
N ASP A 245 0.81 -11.86 -5.24
CA ASP A 245 2.24 -12.14 -5.44
C ASP A 245 3.09 -11.06 -4.77
N LYS A 246 3.92 -11.49 -3.83
CA LYS A 246 4.74 -10.62 -2.97
C LYS A 246 6.21 -10.77 -3.34
N PRO A 247 6.72 -9.98 -4.30
CA PRO A 247 8.11 -10.07 -4.73
C PRO A 247 9.08 -9.83 -3.58
N ARG A 248 10.22 -10.52 -3.65
CA ARG A 248 11.42 -10.23 -2.85
C ARG A 248 12.56 -9.84 -3.78
N LEU A 249 13.41 -8.92 -3.32
CA LEU A 249 14.64 -8.54 -4.03
C LEU A 249 15.85 -9.18 -3.38
N LEU A 250 16.75 -9.68 -4.22
CA LEU A 250 18.06 -10.17 -3.83
C LEU A 250 19.13 -9.48 -4.68
N LYS A 251 20.24 -9.07 -4.05
CA LYS A 251 21.36 -8.47 -4.76
C LYS A 251 22.19 -9.54 -5.46
N ALA A 252 22.56 -9.32 -6.72
CA ALA A 252 23.34 -10.27 -7.52
C ALA A 252 24.55 -9.58 -8.18
N GLY A 253 25.76 -9.88 -7.71
CA GLY A 253 26.97 -9.12 -8.03
C GLY A 253 26.99 -7.71 -7.44
N THR A 254 27.73 -6.79 -8.08
CA THR A 254 27.91 -5.43 -7.57
C THR A 254 26.67 -4.55 -7.71
N ASP A 255 25.93 -4.68 -8.83
CA ASP A 255 24.88 -3.74 -9.23
C ASP A 255 23.70 -4.41 -9.97
N GLY A 256 23.71 -5.74 -10.12
CA GLY A 256 22.56 -6.52 -10.61
C GLY A 256 21.66 -7.00 -9.47
N LEU A 257 20.51 -7.55 -9.82
CA LEU A 257 19.55 -8.11 -8.86
C LEU A 257 18.84 -9.35 -9.40
N ILE A 258 18.26 -10.12 -8.50
CA ILE A 258 17.26 -11.14 -8.76
C ILE A 258 15.99 -10.71 -8.04
N CYS A 259 14.85 -10.79 -8.72
CA CYS A 259 13.52 -10.68 -8.12
C CYS A 259 12.83 -12.04 -8.25
N ALA A 260 12.12 -12.48 -7.21
CA ALA A 260 11.41 -13.76 -7.22
C ALA A 260 10.06 -13.65 -6.52
N ALA A 261 9.10 -14.44 -6.99
CA ALA A 261 7.77 -14.61 -6.42
C ALA A 261 7.25 -16.03 -6.61
N GLY A 262 6.19 -16.37 -5.89
CA GLY A 262 5.26 -17.40 -6.34
C GLY A 262 4.22 -16.76 -7.27
N GLU A 263 3.47 -17.59 -7.99
CA GLU A 263 2.31 -17.19 -8.80
C GLU A 263 1.13 -18.13 -8.47
N TYR A 264 -0.10 -17.63 -8.55
CA TYR A 264 -1.31 -18.42 -8.29
C TYR A 264 -1.59 -19.45 -9.40
N ALA A 265 -1.63 -20.73 -9.03
CA ALA A 265 -2.19 -21.78 -9.86
C ALA A 265 -3.72 -21.86 -9.68
N ASP A 266 -4.48 -21.72 -10.78
CA ASP A 266 -5.94 -21.77 -10.73
C ASP A 266 -6.49 -23.20 -10.48
N PHE A 267 -7.79 -23.30 -10.17
CA PHE A 267 -8.43 -24.48 -9.59
C PHE A 267 -8.25 -25.81 -10.35
N ASP A 268 -8.02 -25.78 -11.67
CA ASP A 268 -7.87 -26.97 -12.51
C ASP A 268 -6.42 -27.50 -12.61
N HIS A 269 -5.45 -26.88 -11.93
CA HIS A 269 -4.03 -27.19 -12.05
C HIS A 269 -3.46 -28.10 -10.94
N THR A 270 -2.41 -28.87 -11.27
CA THR A 270 -1.74 -29.84 -10.39
C THR A 270 -0.28 -29.48 -10.09
N GLY A 271 -0.07 -28.30 -9.50
CA GLY A 271 1.24 -27.77 -9.17
C GLY A 271 1.15 -26.33 -8.69
N PHE A 272 2.32 -25.75 -8.44
CA PHE A 272 2.48 -24.30 -8.27
C PHE A 272 3.61 -23.82 -9.18
N PRO A 273 3.44 -22.70 -9.89
CA PRO A 273 4.55 -22.01 -10.53
C PRO A 273 5.39 -21.26 -9.49
N VAL A 274 6.67 -21.14 -9.78
CA VAL A 274 7.62 -20.22 -9.14
C VAL A 274 8.34 -19.50 -10.25
N ARG A 275 8.44 -18.17 -10.17
CA ARG A 275 9.12 -17.36 -11.19
C ARG A 275 10.19 -16.49 -10.54
N ALA A 276 11.32 -16.35 -11.23
CA ALA A 276 12.35 -15.39 -10.88
C ALA A 276 12.96 -14.77 -12.13
N VAL A 277 13.33 -13.50 -12.02
CA VAL A 277 13.97 -12.71 -13.07
C VAL A 277 15.26 -12.10 -12.54
N ARG A 278 16.36 -12.23 -13.30
CA ARG A 278 17.64 -11.57 -13.03
C ARG A 278 17.79 -10.37 -13.95
N LEU A 279 17.91 -9.18 -13.37
CA LEU A 279 18.12 -7.92 -14.08
C LEU A 279 19.56 -7.42 -13.88
N ASP A 280 20.12 -6.80 -14.92
CA ASP A 280 21.33 -6.00 -14.81
C ASP A 280 21.04 -4.59 -14.24
N SER A 281 22.10 -3.82 -13.99
CA SER A 281 21.99 -2.47 -13.42
C SER A 281 21.19 -1.46 -14.28
N ALA A 282 21.03 -1.74 -15.57
CA ALA A 282 20.28 -0.93 -16.53
C ALA A 282 18.85 -1.45 -16.77
N GLY A 283 18.41 -2.49 -16.03
CA GLY A 283 17.09 -3.11 -16.20
C GLY A 283 17.04 -4.10 -17.36
N GLY A 284 18.19 -4.47 -17.93
CA GLY A 284 18.27 -5.50 -18.96
C GLY A 284 18.08 -6.89 -18.35
N GLU A 285 17.17 -7.68 -18.93
CA GLU A 285 17.00 -9.07 -18.55
C GLU A 285 18.27 -9.88 -18.85
N VAL A 286 18.82 -10.53 -17.82
CA VAL A 286 19.93 -11.50 -17.91
C VAL A 286 19.37 -12.90 -18.08
N TRP A 287 18.27 -13.20 -17.36
CA TRP A 287 17.36 -14.32 -17.58
C TRP A 287 16.04 -14.07 -16.85
N ASP A 288 14.93 -14.51 -17.44
CA ASP A 288 13.65 -14.77 -16.78
C ASP A 288 13.37 -16.28 -16.82
N GLN A 289 12.94 -16.88 -15.71
CA GLN A 289 12.69 -18.31 -15.59
C GLN A 289 11.47 -18.62 -14.71
N GLU A 290 10.62 -19.50 -15.22
CA GLU A 290 9.44 -20.06 -14.55
C GLU A 290 9.63 -21.58 -14.37
N TRP A 291 9.34 -22.10 -13.18
CA TRP A 291 9.41 -23.53 -12.88
C TRP A 291 8.06 -24.03 -12.36
N TRP A 292 7.42 -24.90 -13.14
CA TRP A 292 6.20 -25.59 -12.71
C TRP A 292 6.52 -26.76 -11.76
N LEU A 293 6.09 -26.65 -10.51
CA LEU A 293 6.42 -27.61 -9.45
C LEU A 293 5.20 -28.47 -9.08
N GLU A 294 5.13 -29.69 -9.62
CA GLU A 294 3.99 -30.62 -9.46
C GLU A 294 3.58 -30.84 -7.99
N TRP A 295 2.26 -30.77 -7.73
CA TRP A 295 1.63 -30.88 -6.41
C TRP A 295 0.16 -31.35 -6.53
N GLU A 296 -0.38 -31.96 -5.47
CA GLU A 296 -1.76 -32.49 -5.47
C GLU A 296 -2.79 -31.41 -5.08
N GLY A 297 -3.48 -30.91 -6.11
CA GLY A 297 -4.59 -29.94 -6.01
C GLY A 297 -4.14 -28.47 -5.88
N ALA A 298 -5.07 -27.56 -6.17
CA ALA A 298 -4.83 -26.12 -6.22
C ALA A 298 -4.15 -25.56 -4.97
N VAL A 299 -3.08 -24.80 -5.17
CA VAL A 299 -2.20 -24.23 -4.14
C VAL A 299 -1.80 -22.80 -4.52
N GLN A 300 -1.83 -21.92 -3.53
CA GLN A 300 -1.23 -20.59 -3.62
C GLN A 300 0.16 -20.60 -2.95
N PRO A 301 1.25 -20.31 -3.67
CA PRO A 301 2.59 -20.15 -3.09
C PRO A 301 2.78 -18.73 -2.51
N GLU A 302 3.00 -18.64 -1.20
CA GLU A 302 3.37 -17.41 -0.50
C GLU A 302 4.91 -17.42 -0.26
N LEU A 303 5.68 -16.60 -0.99
CA LEU A 303 7.14 -16.45 -0.75
C LEU A 303 7.36 -15.70 0.58
N ALA A 304 8.09 -16.30 1.52
CA ALA A 304 8.41 -15.67 2.80
C ALA A 304 9.74 -14.90 2.73
N SER A 305 10.79 -15.56 2.26
CA SER A 305 12.16 -15.04 2.20
C SER A 305 12.95 -15.65 1.04
N MET A 306 13.98 -14.93 0.58
CA MET A 306 14.92 -15.31 -0.47
C MET A 306 16.33 -14.85 -0.08
N ASP A 307 17.32 -15.73 -0.17
CA ASP A 307 18.73 -15.43 0.13
C ASP A 307 19.69 -16.28 -0.73
N MET A 308 21.00 -16.00 -0.74
CA MET A 308 21.95 -16.61 -1.69
C MET A 308 23.39 -16.79 -1.16
N ALA A 309 23.94 -17.98 -1.42
CA ALA A 309 25.34 -18.30 -1.17
C ALA A 309 26.25 -17.86 -2.33
N ASP A 310 27.19 -16.95 -2.06
CA ASP A 310 28.36 -16.61 -2.92
C ASP A 310 28.06 -16.38 -4.42
N ASP A 311 26.98 -15.65 -4.77
CA ASP A 311 26.55 -15.41 -6.16
C ASP A 311 26.31 -16.73 -6.96
N SER A 312 26.07 -17.85 -6.27
CA SER A 312 26.11 -19.22 -6.86
C SER A 312 24.80 -20.00 -6.74
N LEU A 313 24.17 -20.03 -5.56
CA LEU A 313 22.90 -20.73 -5.29
C LEU A 313 21.93 -19.81 -4.56
N VAL A 314 20.75 -19.61 -5.14
CA VAL A 314 19.64 -18.85 -4.54
C VAL A 314 18.67 -19.83 -3.87
N TYR A 315 18.30 -19.52 -2.64
CA TYR A 315 17.38 -20.27 -1.80
C TYR A 315 16.08 -19.48 -1.67
N LEU A 316 14.97 -20.09 -2.09
CA LEU A 316 13.62 -19.52 -2.02
C LEU A 316 12.80 -20.30 -0.99
N PHE A 317 12.17 -19.61 -0.03
CA PHE A 317 11.41 -20.27 1.04
C PHE A 317 9.93 -19.90 1.03
N PHE A 318 9.08 -20.87 0.66
CA PHE A 318 7.65 -20.70 0.41
C PHE A 318 6.78 -21.35 1.51
N THR A 319 5.59 -20.78 1.73
CA THR A 319 4.43 -21.51 2.24
C THR A 319 3.51 -21.85 1.08
N LEU A 320 3.21 -23.13 0.84
CA LEU A 320 2.07 -23.49 -0.02
C LEU A 320 0.80 -23.50 0.81
N ARG A 321 -0.26 -22.87 0.31
CA ARG A 321 -1.59 -22.85 0.90
C ARG A 321 -2.57 -23.56 -0.03
N GLN A 322 -3.00 -24.78 0.33
CA GLN A 322 -3.94 -25.55 -0.50
C GLN A 322 -5.36 -24.97 -0.39
N ILE A 323 -5.98 -24.70 -1.53
CA ILE A 323 -7.31 -24.08 -1.64
C ILE A 323 -8.39 -25.18 -1.60
N SER A 324 -8.48 -25.87 -0.46
CA SER A 324 -9.42 -26.96 -0.22
C SER A 324 -10.30 -26.71 1.01
N SER A 325 -11.36 -27.52 1.17
CA SER A 325 -12.26 -27.47 2.33
C SER A 325 -11.57 -27.78 3.67
N THR A 326 -10.35 -28.33 3.63
CA THR A 326 -9.44 -28.49 4.75
C THR A 326 -8.07 -27.92 4.40
N CYS A 327 -7.99 -26.58 4.36
CA CYS A 327 -6.77 -25.80 4.06
C CYS A 327 -5.51 -26.41 4.68
N PHE A 328 -4.76 -27.14 3.85
CA PHE A 328 -3.46 -27.69 4.19
C PHE A 328 -2.38 -26.64 3.90
N ARG A 329 -1.31 -26.65 4.69
CA ARG A 329 -0.12 -25.84 4.44
C ARG A 329 1.14 -26.68 4.63
N ALA A 330 2.09 -26.52 3.72
CA ALA A 330 3.42 -27.08 3.81
C ALA A 330 4.45 -26.02 3.41
N ASN A 331 5.62 -26.05 4.04
CA ASN A 331 6.71 -25.16 3.64
C ASN A 331 7.63 -25.88 2.65
N HIS A 332 8.13 -25.13 1.67
CA HIS A 332 9.02 -25.63 0.63
C HIS A 332 10.26 -24.76 0.53
N GLN A 333 11.43 -25.41 0.49
CA GLN A 333 12.66 -24.77 0.04
C GLN A 333 12.85 -25.15 -1.43
N VAL A 334 12.99 -24.15 -2.29
CA VAL A 334 13.42 -24.33 -3.69
C VAL A 334 14.83 -23.76 -3.81
N VAL A 335 15.72 -24.49 -4.49
CA VAL A 335 17.09 -24.04 -4.76
C VAL A 335 17.28 -23.94 -6.27
N ILE A 336 17.80 -22.80 -6.71
CA ILE A 336 18.19 -22.54 -8.09
C ILE A 336 19.64 -22.08 -8.13
N ASP A 337 20.34 -22.29 -9.25
CA ASP A 337 21.63 -21.65 -9.49
C ASP A 337 21.45 -20.20 -9.98
N ALA A 338 22.50 -19.38 -9.86
CA ALA A 338 22.45 -17.98 -10.25
C ALA A 338 22.34 -17.72 -11.77
N SER A 339 22.28 -18.77 -12.59
CA SER A 339 21.94 -18.72 -14.03
C SER A 339 20.49 -19.13 -14.35
N GLY A 340 19.67 -19.40 -13.33
CA GLY A 340 18.27 -19.81 -13.48
C GLY A 340 18.08 -21.33 -13.65
N GLY A 341 19.11 -22.14 -13.40
CA GLY A 341 18.97 -23.59 -13.39
C GLY A 341 18.29 -24.08 -12.11
N PHE A 342 17.20 -24.85 -12.23
CA PHE A 342 16.59 -25.52 -11.08
C PHE A 342 17.53 -26.60 -10.51
N VAL A 343 17.77 -26.57 -9.19
CA VAL A 343 18.68 -27.50 -8.50
C VAL A 343 17.90 -28.50 -7.63
N SER A 344 17.02 -28.04 -6.73
CA SER A 344 16.23 -28.92 -5.85
C SER A 344 14.93 -28.29 -5.34
N ARG A 345 14.03 -29.15 -4.83
CA ARG A 345 12.83 -28.77 -4.07
C ARG A 345 12.64 -29.72 -2.89
N ASP A 346 12.75 -29.19 -1.68
CA ASP A 346 12.51 -29.90 -0.42
C ASP A 346 11.15 -29.51 0.19
N THR A 347 10.56 -30.41 0.99
CA THR A 347 9.23 -30.22 1.61
C THR A 347 9.31 -30.49 3.11
N LEU A 348 9.03 -29.48 3.94
CA LEU A 348 9.18 -29.55 5.40
C LEU A 348 7.87 -30.00 6.07
N GLY A 349 7.64 -31.32 6.08
CA GLY A 349 6.37 -31.93 6.48
C GLY A 349 5.88 -31.72 7.92
N GLU A 350 6.71 -31.21 8.85
CA GLU A 350 6.31 -30.84 10.22
C GLU A 350 6.08 -29.32 10.41
N SER A 351 5.96 -28.56 9.32
CA SER A 351 5.79 -27.11 9.35
C SER A 351 4.57 -26.66 8.52
N ASN A 352 4.01 -25.49 8.83
CA ASN A 352 2.78 -25.00 8.16
C ASN A 352 2.74 -23.50 7.82
N THR A 353 3.81 -22.75 8.06
CA THR A 353 4.00 -21.37 7.58
C THR A 353 5.50 -21.09 7.59
N ALA A 354 6.08 -20.73 6.46
CA ALA A 354 7.46 -20.24 6.37
C ALA A 354 7.52 -18.83 6.97
N ARG A 355 8.62 -18.48 7.63
CA ARG A 355 8.85 -17.13 8.16
C ARG A 355 10.08 -16.52 7.54
N ASP A 356 11.21 -17.21 7.67
CA ASP A 356 12.47 -16.70 7.16
C ASP A 356 13.45 -17.83 6.80
N LEU A 357 14.40 -17.51 5.94
CA LEU A 357 15.56 -18.33 5.59
C LEU A 357 16.75 -17.39 5.41
N VAL A 358 17.83 -17.63 6.15
CA VAL A 358 19.09 -16.88 6.06
C VAL A 358 20.22 -17.85 5.72
N VAL A 359 21.06 -17.49 4.75
CA VAL A 359 22.33 -18.15 4.43
C VAL A 359 23.41 -17.56 5.35
N LEU A 360 24.04 -18.41 6.15
CA LEU A 360 25.07 -17.98 7.12
C LEU A 360 26.45 -17.87 6.45
N GLU A 361 27.39 -17.11 7.05
CA GLU A 361 28.77 -16.91 6.57
C GLU A 361 29.55 -18.22 6.39
N ASN A 362 29.13 -19.31 7.05
CA ASN A 362 29.72 -20.63 6.92
C ASN A 362 29.09 -21.50 5.79
N GLY A 363 28.01 -21.02 5.16
CA GLY A 363 27.22 -21.69 4.14
C GLY A 363 26.04 -22.54 4.64
N ASP A 364 25.89 -22.74 5.96
CA ASP A 364 24.70 -23.38 6.52
C ASP A 364 23.47 -22.46 6.41
N LEU A 365 22.28 -23.04 6.49
CA LEU A 365 21.01 -22.31 6.41
C LEU A 365 20.35 -22.25 7.78
N LEU A 366 19.95 -21.05 8.19
CA LEU A 366 19.02 -20.84 9.29
C LEU A 366 17.60 -20.79 8.73
N ARG A 367 16.73 -21.72 9.13
CA ARG A 367 15.32 -21.75 8.73
C ARG A 367 14.42 -21.38 9.92
N VAL A 368 13.45 -20.50 9.71
CA VAL A 368 12.43 -20.17 10.70
C VAL A 368 11.03 -20.43 10.15
N PHE A 369 10.22 -21.17 10.90
CA PHE A 369 8.89 -21.58 10.47
C PHE A 369 7.94 -21.81 11.65
N ARG A 370 6.62 -21.89 11.38
CA ARG A 370 5.64 -22.37 12.35
C ARG A 370 5.67 -23.90 12.45
N ASP A 371 6.08 -24.40 13.60
CA ASP A 371 6.19 -25.81 13.98
C ASP A 371 4.77 -26.41 14.21
N LEU A 372 4.42 -27.54 13.58
CA LEU A 372 3.08 -28.13 13.69
C LEU A 372 2.73 -28.68 15.09
N PRO A 373 3.63 -29.41 15.78
CA PRO A 373 3.38 -29.93 17.13
C PRO A 373 3.03 -28.87 18.18
N SER A 374 3.74 -27.73 18.18
CA SER A 374 3.58 -26.66 19.18
C SER A 374 2.75 -25.46 18.69
N ARG A 375 2.70 -25.24 17.37
CA ARG A 375 2.24 -24.00 16.69
C ARG A 375 3.09 -22.75 16.96
N ALA A 376 4.16 -22.88 17.73
CA ALA A 376 5.16 -21.85 17.96
C ALA A 376 6.17 -21.80 16.81
N ASN A 377 7.29 -21.09 16.99
CA ASN A 377 8.29 -20.89 15.96
C ASN A 377 9.39 -21.95 16.10
N GLY A 378 9.46 -22.89 15.16
CA GLY A 378 10.63 -23.75 14.98
C GLY A 378 11.76 -22.94 14.33
N VAL A 379 12.96 -23.09 14.87
CA VAL A 379 14.19 -22.50 14.35
C VAL A 379 15.18 -23.65 14.20
N GLU A 380 15.66 -23.89 12.99
CA GLU A 380 16.57 -24.99 12.65
C GLU A 380 17.81 -24.44 11.94
N THR A 381 19.00 -24.92 12.32
CA THR A 381 20.23 -24.77 11.53
C THR A 381 20.50 -26.06 10.77
N VAL A 382 20.77 -25.96 9.47
CA VAL A 382 20.92 -27.12 8.58
C VAL A 382 22.04 -26.90 7.58
N SER A 383 22.69 -27.97 7.12
CA SER A 383 23.70 -27.87 6.07
C SER A 383 23.11 -27.57 4.68
N PRO A 384 23.94 -27.16 3.70
CA PRO A 384 23.58 -27.17 2.28
C PRO A 384 23.06 -28.51 1.75
N THR A 385 23.41 -29.63 2.40
CA THR A 385 22.94 -30.98 2.06
C THR A 385 21.62 -31.36 2.74
N GLY A 386 21.06 -30.48 3.57
CA GLY A 386 19.80 -30.69 4.29
C GLY A 386 19.92 -31.48 5.59
N ASP A 387 21.13 -31.76 6.07
CA ASP A 387 21.37 -32.41 7.35
C ASP A 387 21.10 -31.42 8.50
N LEU A 388 20.22 -31.80 9.44
CA LEU A 388 19.88 -30.98 10.61
C LEU A 388 21.04 -30.95 11.61
N MET A 389 21.49 -29.74 11.97
CA MET A 389 22.56 -29.50 12.94
C MET A 389 21.97 -29.25 14.34
N ASP A 390 21.09 -28.26 14.47
CA ASP A 390 20.38 -27.94 15.72
C ASP A 390 18.93 -27.46 15.48
N ARG A 391 18.06 -27.58 16.49
CA ARG A 391 16.66 -27.17 16.48
C ARG A 391 16.21 -26.67 17.85
N ILE A 392 15.71 -25.44 17.89
CA ILE A 392 14.95 -24.90 19.03
C ILE A 392 13.50 -24.59 18.64
N VAL A 393 12.63 -24.42 19.64
CA VAL A 393 11.26 -23.93 19.46
C VAL A 393 11.03 -22.76 20.41
N ILE A 394 10.66 -21.59 19.86
CA ILE A 394 10.59 -20.32 20.59
C ILE A 394 9.24 -19.62 20.45
N GLY A 395 8.90 -18.84 21.48
CA GLY A 395 7.61 -18.16 21.59
C GLY A 395 6.47 -19.13 21.95
N ASP A 396 5.30 -18.87 21.40
CA ASP A 396 4.09 -19.68 21.56
C ASP A 396 3.23 -19.61 20.29
N ALA A 397 2.02 -20.19 20.30
CA ALA A 397 1.13 -20.25 19.14
C ALA A 397 0.62 -18.90 18.61
N ARG A 398 0.89 -17.79 19.31
CA ARG A 398 0.47 -16.42 18.96
C ARG A 398 1.68 -15.56 18.56
N SER A 399 2.80 -15.77 19.25
CA SER A 399 4.08 -15.14 18.96
C SER A 399 4.60 -15.61 17.60
N HIS A 400 5.14 -14.70 16.79
CA HIS A 400 5.67 -15.02 15.47
C HIS A 400 7.01 -14.32 15.22
N VAL A 401 8.02 -15.10 14.84
CA VAL A 401 9.25 -14.54 14.26
C VAL A 401 8.89 -13.98 12.89
N SER A 402 9.37 -12.77 12.60
CA SER A 402 9.20 -12.11 11.30
C SER A 402 10.45 -12.23 10.43
N CYS A 403 11.61 -12.00 11.04
CA CYS A 403 12.91 -11.99 10.36
C CYS A 403 14.05 -12.35 11.34
N GLY A 404 15.19 -12.75 10.78
CA GLY A 404 16.43 -13.04 11.47
C GLY A 404 17.66 -12.54 10.72
N LEU A 405 18.81 -12.57 11.37
CA LEU A 405 20.11 -12.22 10.78
C LEU A 405 21.27 -12.83 11.57
N GLU A 406 22.39 -13.05 10.91
CA GLU A 406 23.67 -13.36 11.54
C GLU A 406 24.39 -12.07 11.99
N LEU A 407 24.97 -12.10 13.19
CA LEU A 407 25.81 -11.04 13.73
C LEU A 407 27.29 -11.38 13.54
N PRO A 408 28.20 -10.38 13.49
CA PRO A 408 29.62 -10.60 13.34
C PRO A 408 30.19 -11.56 14.40
N GLY A 409 30.61 -12.75 13.96
CA GLY A 409 31.09 -13.84 14.82
C GLY A 409 30.15 -15.05 14.94
N GLY A 410 29.02 -15.07 14.24
CA GLY A 410 28.12 -16.24 14.13
C GLY A 410 26.94 -16.28 15.10
N ASP A 411 26.79 -15.27 15.96
CA ASP A 411 25.62 -15.17 16.83
C ASP A 411 24.37 -14.85 16.01
N ILE A 412 23.28 -15.59 16.21
CA ILE A 412 22.03 -15.42 15.48
C ILE A 412 21.12 -14.43 16.22
N LEU A 413 20.51 -13.48 15.54
CA LEU A 413 19.53 -12.54 16.11
C LEU A 413 18.17 -12.69 15.41
N LEU A 414 17.10 -12.84 16.20
CA LEU A 414 15.73 -13.04 15.71
C LEU A 414 14.78 -11.98 16.27
N ALA A 415 13.93 -11.42 15.40
CA ALA A 415 12.86 -10.48 15.76
C ALA A 415 11.50 -11.20 15.79
N MET A 416 10.82 -11.19 16.94
CA MET A 416 9.59 -11.92 17.20
C MET A 416 8.53 -11.02 17.84
N THR A 417 7.44 -10.77 17.12
CA THR A 417 6.21 -10.22 17.70
C THR A 417 5.63 -11.20 18.71
N ARG A 418 5.27 -10.73 19.91
CA ARG A 418 4.51 -11.44 20.93
C ARG A 418 3.07 -10.89 20.98
N ASP A 419 2.13 -11.69 21.48
CA ASP A 419 0.74 -11.27 21.72
C ASP A 419 0.61 -10.89 23.19
N THR A 420 0.86 -9.62 23.52
CA THR A 420 0.80 -9.10 24.90
C THR A 420 -0.08 -7.86 25.06
N TYR A 421 -0.88 -7.52 24.05
CA TYR A 421 -1.94 -6.49 24.01
C TYR A 421 -2.41 -5.97 25.38
N GLY A 422 -2.15 -4.70 25.67
CA GLY A 422 -2.59 -4.04 26.90
C GLY A 422 -1.88 -4.47 28.19
N SER A 423 -0.82 -5.29 28.12
CA SER A 423 -0.01 -5.66 29.29
C SER A 423 0.97 -4.58 29.77
N GLY A 424 1.15 -3.51 28.98
CA GLY A 424 2.17 -2.47 29.23
C GLY A 424 3.60 -2.96 29.03
N ARG A 425 3.77 -4.00 28.20
CA ARG A 425 5.05 -4.48 27.69
C ARG A 425 4.98 -4.36 26.17
N GLY A 426 6.05 -3.89 25.55
CA GLY A 426 6.14 -3.83 24.10
C GLY A 426 6.11 -5.23 23.47
N ASP A 427 5.36 -5.36 22.38
CA ASP A 427 5.10 -6.64 21.72
C ASP A 427 6.29 -7.14 20.88
N LEU A 428 7.22 -6.28 20.44
CA LEU A 428 8.45 -6.72 19.77
C LEU A 428 9.42 -7.33 20.78
N SER A 429 9.70 -8.62 20.66
CA SER A 429 10.86 -9.27 21.27
C SER A 429 12.01 -9.38 20.28
N VAL A 430 13.22 -9.04 20.70
CA VAL A 430 14.46 -9.37 19.96
C VAL A 430 15.32 -10.27 20.84
N MET A 431 15.78 -11.37 20.27
CA MET A 431 16.56 -12.41 20.94
C MET A 431 17.88 -12.61 20.21
N ARG A 432 18.98 -12.73 20.96
CA ARG A 432 20.30 -13.10 20.44
C ARG A 432 20.68 -14.49 20.97
N PHE A 433 21.14 -15.35 20.08
CA PHE A 433 21.56 -16.73 20.32
C PHE A 433 23.03 -16.91 19.92
N SER A 434 23.68 -17.96 20.42
CA SER A 434 24.94 -18.45 19.85
C SER A 434 24.71 -19.15 18.49
N PRO A 435 25.78 -19.52 17.75
CA PRO A 435 25.64 -20.43 16.60
C PRO A 435 24.97 -21.76 16.99
N ASP A 436 25.28 -22.27 18.18
CA ASP A 436 24.69 -23.48 18.79
C ASP A 436 23.28 -23.22 19.41
N LEU A 437 22.55 -22.24 18.90
CA LEU A 437 21.18 -21.85 19.30
C LEU A 437 20.93 -21.63 20.81
N GLU A 438 21.97 -21.40 21.63
CA GLU A 438 21.82 -21.07 23.06
C GLU A 438 21.42 -19.60 23.23
N LEU A 439 20.31 -19.32 23.93
CA LEU A 439 19.82 -17.95 24.16
C LEU A 439 20.80 -17.14 25.04
N LEU A 440 21.44 -16.13 24.44
CA LEU A 440 22.36 -15.21 25.11
C LEU A 440 21.62 -14.06 25.80
N TRP A 441 20.61 -13.47 25.14
CA TRP A 441 19.69 -12.51 25.74
C TRP A 441 18.36 -12.38 24.99
N GLU A 442 17.30 -11.99 25.70
CA GLU A 442 16.03 -11.50 25.15
C GLU A 442 15.79 -10.05 25.65
N ARG A 443 15.22 -9.20 24.79
CA ARG A 443 14.75 -7.84 25.13
C ARG A 443 13.43 -7.54 24.45
N SER A 444 12.60 -6.70 25.06
CA SER A 444 11.32 -6.26 24.50
C SER A 444 11.29 -4.76 24.27
N TYR A 445 10.64 -4.34 23.18
CA TYR A 445 10.48 -2.95 22.72
C TYR A 445 9.05 -2.76 22.20
N GLY A 446 8.59 -1.51 22.16
CA GLY A 446 7.17 -1.21 21.97
C GLY A 446 6.53 -0.66 23.25
N GLY A 447 5.22 -0.46 23.22
CA GLY A 447 4.44 0.20 24.26
C GLY A 447 3.30 -0.65 24.84
N SER A 448 2.07 -0.37 24.42
CA SER A 448 0.83 -0.96 24.97
C SER A 448 -0.13 -1.53 23.92
N MET A 449 0.20 -1.30 22.65
CA MET A 449 -0.50 -1.70 21.44
C MET A 449 0.48 -2.50 20.54
N PRO A 450 0.01 -3.15 19.46
CA PRO A 450 0.86 -4.01 18.64
C PRO A 450 2.07 -3.29 18.04
N ASP A 451 3.26 -3.85 18.28
CA ASP A 451 4.53 -3.37 17.76
C ASP A 451 5.20 -4.53 17.01
N VAL A 452 5.42 -4.36 15.70
CA VAL A 452 5.78 -5.44 14.76
C VAL A 452 6.95 -4.99 13.91
N ILE A 453 7.90 -5.90 13.69
CA ILE A 453 8.98 -5.78 12.71
C ILE A 453 8.69 -6.72 11.55
N ASN A 454 9.04 -6.30 10.34
CA ASN A 454 8.95 -7.06 9.10
C ASN A 454 10.33 -7.41 8.54
N ASP A 455 11.33 -6.55 8.77
CA ASP A 455 12.68 -6.68 8.19
C ASP A 455 13.78 -6.14 9.12
N ALA A 456 15.01 -6.62 8.94
CA ALA A 456 16.15 -6.37 9.82
C ALA A 456 17.49 -6.32 9.08
N LEU A 457 18.24 -5.23 9.26
CA LEU A 457 19.48 -4.92 8.56
C LEU A 457 20.67 -4.76 9.51
N LEU A 458 21.77 -5.46 9.24
CA LEU A 458 23.04 -5.30 9.94
C LEU A 458 23.80 -4.06 9.44
N MET A 459 24.14 -3.16 10.35
CA MET A 459 24.95 -1.97 10.07
C MET A 459 26.45 -2.30 10.12
N PRO A 460 27.34 -1.60 9.39
CA PRO A 460 28.79 -1.86 9.41
C PRO A 460 29.50 -1.69 10.77
N ALA A 461 28.81 -1.15 11.79
CA ALA A 461 29.30 -1.05 13.16
C ALA A 461 28.88 -2.25 14.06
N GLY A 462 28.13 -3.21 13.52
CA GLY A 462 27.47 -4.28 14.28
C GLY A 462 26.16 -3.87 14.96
N ASP A 463 25.75 -2.60 14.86
CA ASP A 463 24.39 -2.16 15.21
C ASP A 463 23.36 -2.86 14.31
N VAL A 464 22.16 -3.06 14.81
CA VAL A 464 21.03 -3.62 14.05
C VAL A 464 19.97 -2.54 13.83
N LEU A 465 19.46 -2.46 12.62
CA LEU A 465 18.33 -1.60 12.24
C LEU A 465 17.12 -2.48 11.92
N LEU A 466 15.98 -2.24 12.56
CA LEU A 466 14.74 -3.01 12.35
C LEU A 466 13.65 -2.09 11.79
N ALA A 467 12.90 -2.58 10.80
CA ALA A 467 11.80 -1.85 10.15
C ALA A 467 10.46 -2.61 10.24
N GLY A 468 9.37 -1.88 10.43
CA GLY A 468 8.02 -2.44 10.56
C GLY A 468 6.96 -1.39 10.83
N TYR A 469 6.09 -1.63 11.83
CA TYR A 469 5.08 -0.68 12.29
C TYR A 469 4.87 -0.73 13.81
N THR A 470 4.34 0.37 14.35
CA THR A 470 3.91 0.53 15.74
C THR A 470 2.44 0.93 15.77
N GLY A 471 1.65 0.37 16.69
CA GLY A 471 0.35 0.92 17.08
C GLY A 471 0.43 1.68 18.42
N SER A 472 1.62 1.74 19.03
CA SER A 472 1.88 2.33 20.35
C SER A 472 2.22 3.82 20.29
N TRP A 473 2.76 4.30 19.16
CA TRP A 473 3.10 5.70 18.92
C TRP A 473 2.65 6.13 17.52
N GLY A 474 2.32 7.42 17.31
CA GLY A 474 1.75 7.93 16.07
C GLY A 474 0.26 8.24 16.19
N SER A 475 -0.49 8.27 15.08
CA SER A 475 -1.89 8.71 15.03
C SER A 475 -2.89 7.66 14.49
N GLY A 476 -2.41 6.60 13.83
CA GLY A 476 -3.21 5.60 13.12
C GLY A 476 -3.68 4.40 13.97
N SER A 477 -4.05 3.31 13.31
CA SER A 477 -4.03 1.96 13.90
C SER A 477 -2.62 1.35 13.85
N ARG A 478 -1.82 1.83 12.90
CA ARG A 478 -0.44 1.47 12.59
C ARG A 478 0.25 2.70 12.03
N ASP A 479 1.46 2.94 12.50
CA ASP A 479 2.34 4.00 12.05
C ASP A 479 3.71 3.37 11.74
N GLY A 480 4.39 3.81 10.68
CA GLY A 480 5.64 3.19 10.22
C GLY A 480 6.74 3.28 11.26
N TRP A 481 7.45 2.19 11.54
CA TRP A 481 8.42 2.15 12.66
C TRP A 481 9.81 1.70 12.22
N LEU A 482 10.81 2.48 12.60
CA LEU A 482 12.22 2.19 12.37
C LEU A 482 12.99 2.32 13.70
N ILE A 483 13.75 1.32 14.11
CA ILE A 483 14.49 1.30 15.39
C ILE A 483 15.93 0.81 15.21
N ARG A 484 16.90 1.56 15.77
CA ARG A 484 18.32 1.20 15.78
C ARG A 484 18.74 0.71 17.16
N LEU A 485 19.30 -0.50 17.21
CA LEU A 485 19.84 -1.17 18.39
C LEU A 485 21.37 -1.25 18.28
N ASP A 486 22.09 -1.18 19.40
CA ASP A 486 23.50 -1.59 19.43
C ASP A 486 23.66 -3.12 19.58
N GLN A 487 24.91 -3.59 19.51
CA GLN A 487 25.27 -5.02 19.60
C GLN A 487 24.76 -5.73 20.87
N GLU A 488 24.53 -5.00 21.97
CA GLU A 488 23.96 -5.55 23.20
C GLU A 488 22.43 -5.45 23.26
N GLY A 489 21.77 -4.97 22.21
CA GLY A 489 20.32 -4.75 22.14
C GLY A 489 19.86 -3.50 22.89
N ARG A 490 20.67 -2.45 22.98
CA ARG A 490 20.22 -1.18 23.59
C ARG A 490 19.75 -0.25 22.48
N GLN A 491 18.50 0.21 22.57
CA GLN A 491 17.93 1.18 21.65
C GLN A 491 18.76 2.47 21.66
N GLN A 492 19.31 2.84 20.50
CA GLN A 492 20.03 4.10 20.29
C GLN A 492 19.05 5.21 19.91
N TRP A 493 18.13 4.91 19.00
CA TRP A 493 17.02 5.75 18.60
C TRP A 493 15.89 4.91 18.00
N HIS A 494 14.69 5.49 17.93
CA HIS A 494 13.58 5.00 17.12
C HIS A 494 12.91 6.18 16.42
N SER A 495 12.27 5.91 15.29
CA SER A 495 11.55 6.87 14.47
C SER A 495 10.19 6.31 14.11
N VAL A 496 9.17 7.15 14.27
CA VAL A 496 7.80 6.87 13.86
C VAL A 496 7.51 7.70 12.61
N VAL A 497 6.81 7.10 11.65
CA VAL A 497 6.44 7.68 10.37
C VAL A 497 4.91 7.64 10.26
N ASP A 498 4.30 8.80 10.40
CA ASP A 498 2.86 9.00 10.55
C ASP A 498 2.41 9.98 9.45
N MET A 499 1.62 9.47 8.51
CA MET A 499 1.00 10.23 7.41
C MET A 499 -0.51 10.42 7.62
N GLY A 500 -1.05 9.95 8.74
CA GLY A 500 -2.48 9.98 9.05
C GLY A 500 -3.31 8.84 8.45
N GLY A 501 -2.68 7.72 8.06
CA GLY A 501 -3.34 6.52 7.55
C GLY A 501 -3.20 5.30 8.48
N GLU A 502 -3.20 4.10 7.89
CA GLU A 502 -2.35 3.01 8.37
C GLU A 502 -1.05 3.03 7.56
N ASP A 503 0.07 3.16 8.26
CA ASP A 503 1.41 3.33 7.69
C ASP A 503 2.33 2.21 8.19
N TYR A 504 3.14 1.60 7.31
CA TYR A 504 4.08 0.54 7.69
C TYR A 504 5.29 0.44 6.74
N LEU A 505 6.39 -0.11 7.26
CA LEU A 505 7.58 -0.45 6.48
C LEU A 505 7.65 -1.97 6.27
N SER A 506 7.77 -2.42 5.03
CA SER A 506 7.99 -3.82 4.64
C SER A 506 9.47 -4.23 4.72
N ALA A 507 10.37 -3.34 4.27
CA ALA A 507 11.80 -3.62 4.08
C ALA A 507 12.68 -2.37 4.26
N VAL A 508 13.96 -2.56 4.56
CA VAL A 508 14.97 -1.50 4.80
C VAL A 508 16.35 -1.86 4.26
N SER A 509 16.96 -0.93 3.53
CA SER A 509 18.30 -1.09 2.95
C SER A 509 19.16 0.15 3.16
N ARG A 510 20.49 -0.01 3.17
CA ARG A 510 21.45 1.07 3.42
C ARG A 510 22.47 1.19 2.29
N ALA A 511 22.54 2.38 1.70
CA ALA A 511 23.53 2.71 0.67
C ALA A 511 24.94 2.83 1.27
N ALA A 512 25.96 2.73 0.40
CA ALA A 512 27.36 2.83 0.81
C ALA A 512 27.74 4.18 1.45
N ASP A 513 27.03 5.26 1.12
CA ASP A 513 27.22 6.61 1.66
C ASP A 513 26.67 6.81 3.09
N GLY A 514 25.90 5.85 3.61
CA GLY A 514 25.22 5.93 4.91
C GLY A 514 23.73 6.34 4.83
N THR A 515 23.21 6.62 3.64
CA THR A 515 21.76 6.80 3.42
C THR A 515 21.02 5.51 3.76
N ILE A 516 19.90 5.63 4.48
CA ILE A 516 18.96 4.55 4.73
C ILE A 516 17.73 4.77 3.86
N TRP A 517 17.27 3.71 3.20
CA TRP A 517 16.05 3.65 2.40
C TRP A 517 15.12 2.62 3.03
N ALA A 518 13.83 2.91 3.17
CA ALA A 518 12.84 1.92 3.55
C ALA A 518 11.64 1.98 2.61
N ALA A 519 10.99 0.85 2.39
CA ALA A 519 9.82 0.71 1.54
C ALA A 519 8.68 0.02 2.30
N GLY A 520 7.44 0.29 1.92
CA GLY A 520 6.24 -0.29 2.53
C GLY A 520 4.94 0.22 1.91
N GLY A 521 3.96 0.53 2.76
CA GLY A 521 2.66 1.03 2.32
C GLY A 521 2.09 2.10 3.26
N THR A 522 1.26 2.99 2.69
CA THR A 522 0.53 4.04 3.41
C THR A 522 -0.92 4.09 2.94
N SER A 523 -1.90 4.12 3.84
CA SER A 523 -3.31 4.30 3.46
C SER A 523 -3.76 5.78 3.42
N MET A 524 -2.81 6.71 3.28
CA MET A 524 -3.03 8.17 3.37
C MET A 524 -4.16 8.68 2.45
N TYR A 525 -4.30 8.10 1.25
CA TYR A 525 -5.26 8.56 0.24
C TYR A 525 -6.51 7.68 0.10
N GLY A 526 -6.63 6.61 0.88
CA GLY A 526 -7.85 5.81 1.02
C GLY A 526 -7.56 4.31 1.10
N GLN A 527 -7.18 3.73 -0.04
CA GLN A 527 -6.57 2.40 -0.10
C GLN A 527 -5.07 2.51 0.23
N PRO A 528 -4.36 1.39 0.44
CA PRO A 528 -2.90 1.40 0.55
C PRO A 528 -2.25 1.80 -0.78
N ASP A 529 -1.38 2.80 -0.73
CA ASP A 529 -0.43 3.17 -1.78
C ASP A 529 0.98 2.66 -1.44
N ALA A 530 1.79 2.35 -2.46
CA ALA A 530 3.18 1.93 -2.29
C ALA A 530 4.05 3.12 -1.85
N TRP A 531 4.92 2.90 -0.87
CA TRP A 531 5.60 3.98 -0.16
C TRP A 531 7.11 3.75 -0.04
N VAL A 532 7.92 4.79 -0.30
CA VAL A 532 9.37 4.77 -0.10
C VAL A 532 9.85 6.03 0.61
N ILE A 533 10.68 5.86 1.64
CA ILE A 533 11.17 6.93 2.51
C ILE A 533 12.71 6.88 2.59
N ARG A 534 13.34 8.06 2.54
CA ARG A 534 14.75 8.25 2.84
C ARG A 534 14.93 8.69 4.30
N PHE A 535 15.77 7.95 5.03
CA PHE A 535 16.20 8.30 6.37
C PHE A 535 17.68 8.72 6.38
N THR A 536 17.99 9.60 7.33
CA THR A 536 19.37 9.86 7.77
C THR A 536 19.86 8.76 8.71
N GLU A 537 21.17 8.61 8.88
CA GLU A 537 21.76 7.60 9.78
C GLU A 537 21.34 7.78 11.27
N ASP A 538 20.93 8.99 11.67
CA ASP A 538 20.31 9.29 12.97
C ASP A 538 18.77 9.31 12.95
N GLY A 539 18.17 8.60 12.00
CA GLY A 539 16.75 8.22 11.98
C GLY A 539 15.77 9.30 11.53
N ARG A 540 16.22 10.51 11.19
CA ARG A 540 15.31 11.59 10.74
C ARG A 540 14.90 11.39 9.29
N TRP A 541 13.62 11.66 9.01
CA TRP A 541 12.93 11.56 7.72
C TRP A 541 12.18 12.86 7.41
N ASN A 542 11.57 12.97 6.22
CA ASN A 542 10.86 14.18 5.77
C ASN A 542 9.33 14.03 5.83
N PRO A 543 8.60 14.83 6.64
CA PRO A 543 7.13 14.82 6.67
C PRO A 543 6.47 15.56 5.49
N GLU A 544 7.24 16.25 4.63
CA GLU A 544 6.72 16.88 3.40
C GLU A 544 6.75 15.84 2.25
N THR A 545 5.62 15.18 1.97
CA THR A 545 5.48 14.13 0.93
C THR A 545 5.60 14.65 -0.50
N VAL A 546 6.23 13.87 -1.37
CA VAL A 546 6.19 13.99 -2.83
C VAL A 546 5.21 12.94 -3.38
N THR A 547 4.02 13.37 -3.76
CA THR A 547 2.97 12.50 -4.32
C THR A 547 3.04 12.43 -5.84
N GLY A 548 2.64 11.29 -6.43
CA GLY A 548 2.32 11.20 -7.85
C GLY A 548 3.46 10.73 -8.76
N VAL A 549 4.31 9.83 -8.26
CA VAL A 549 5.17 9.03 -9.14
C VAL A 549 4.36 7.83 -9.64
N ASP A 550 3.74 8.02 -10.80
CA ASP A 550 3.09 6.95 -11.57
C ASP A 550 4.19 6.04 -12.17
N ILE A 551 4.46 4.93 -11.48
CA ILE A 551 5.50 3.95 -11.82
C ILE A 551 5.31 3.35 -13.23
N PHE A 552 4.07 3.29 -13.70
CA PHE A 552 3.67 2.62 -14.94
C PHE A 552 3.49 3.59 -16.13
N ALA A 553 3.70 4.89 -15.92
CA ALA A 553 3.44 5.95 -16.90
C ALA A 553 4.16 5.78 -18.26
N GLU A 554 5.26 5.02 -18.31
CA GLU A 554 5.95 4.70 -19.58
C GLU A 554 5.39 3.45 -20.27
N ASP A 555 5.01 2.40 -19.54
CA ASP A 555 4.64 1.12 -20.15
C ASP A 555 3.22 1.13 -20.73
N TRP A 556 2.32 1.97 -20.20
CA TRP A 556 1.05 2.32 -20.85
C TRP A 556 1.23 3.02 -22.21
N GLU A 557 2.34 3.74 -22.43
CA GLU A 557 2.66 4.37 -23.74
C GLU A 557 3.43 3.42 -24.68
N ARG A 558 4.10 2.39 -24.15
CA ARG A 558 4.72 1.31 -24.94
C ARG A 558 3.71 0.26 -25.40
N GLY A 559 2.62 0.08 -24.65
CA GLY A 559 1.48 -0.78 -25.02
C GLY A 559 1.68 -2.25 -24.70
N PHE A 560 2.28 -2.56 -23.55
CA PHE A 560 2.78 -3.90 -23.19
C PHE A 560 1.73 -4.96 -22.81
N ILE A 561 0.42 -4.67 -22.94
CA ILE A 561 -0.62 -5.72 -22.89
C ILE A 561 -0.65 -6.46 -24.25
N ASP A 562 0.47 -7.09 -24.60
CA ASP A 562 0.51 -8.15 -25.62
C ASP A 562 0.08 -9.47 -24.96
N GLN A 563 -1.20 -9.55 -24.61
CA GLN A 563 -1.83 -10.84 -24.35
C GLN A 563 -1.93 -11.59 -25.68
N THR A 564 -0.83 -12.23 -26.10
CA THR A 564 -0.77 -13.07 -27.30
C THR A 564 -1.56 -14.38 -27.14
N VAL A 565 -2.24 -14.57 -26.00
CA VAL A 565 -3.17 -15.67 -25.71
C VAL A 565 -4.61 -15.28 -26.05
N TRP A 566 -4.87 -15.04 -27.33
CA TRP A 566 -6.23 -15.10 -27.86
C TRP A 566 -6.52 -16.52 -28.30
N GLU A 567 -7.54 -17.17 -27.72
CA GLU A 567 -8.15 -18.32 -28.38
C GLU A 567 -8.76 -17.86 -29.71
N MET A 568 -8.02 -18.07 -30.81
CA MET A 568 -8.59 -18.05 -32.15
C MET A 568 -9.54 -19.24 -32.30
N GLY A 569 -10.75 -19.06 -31.76
CA GLY A 569 -11.81 -20.04 -31.70
C GLY A 569 -12.30 -20.45 -33.09
N PHE A 570 -11.56 -21.37 -33.73
CA PHE A 570 -12.06 -22.20 -34.82
C PHE A 570 -13.16 -23.10 -34.26
N ASN A 571 -14.36 -22.55 -34.07
CA ASN A 571 -15.53 -23.33 -33.70
C ASN A 571 -15.77 -24.37 -34.82
N ARG A 572 -15.45 -25.63 -34.53
CA ARG A 572 -15.52 -26.72 -35.52
C ARG A 572 -16.95 -27.13 -35.86
N ASN A 573 -17.97 -26.54 -35.24
CA ASN A 573 -19.37 -26.77 -35.54
C ASN A 573 -20.13 -25.45 -35.71
N TYR A 574 -20.67 -25.23 -36.92
CA TYR A 574 -21.59 -24.15 -37.34
C TYR A 574 -21.01 -22.78 -37.73
N SER A 575 -21.80 -22.07 -38.57
CA SER A 575 -21.37 -21.09 -39.57
C SER A 575 -22.58 -20.25 -40.12
N PRO A 576 -22.49 -18.95 -40.59
CA PRO A 576 -23.48 -18.22 -41.51
C PRO A 576 -23.12 -17.64 -43.02
N VAL A 577 -23.23 -17.99 -44.39
CA VAL A 577 -23.65 -18.85 -45.65
C VAL A 577 -25.08 -18.95 -46.29
N LEU A 578 -25.33 -18.18 -47.35
CA LEU A 578 -26.65 -17.73 -47.79
C LEU A 578 -27.66 -18.79 -48.37
N HIS A 579 -28.67 -19.23 -47.60
CA HIS A 579 -29.90 -19.86 -48.10
C HIS A 579 -30.98 -18.84 -48.52
N ARG A 580 -31.96 -19.29 -49.31
CA ARG A 580 -33.07 -18.46 -49.80
C ARG A 580 -34.38 -18.91 -49.17
N ASP A 581 -35.06 -18.03 -48.42
CA ASP A 581 -36.34 -18.35 -47.83
C ASP A 581 -37.39 -18.62 -48.93
N SER A 582 -38.04 -19.77 -48.83
CA SER A 582 -39.00 -20.28 -49.82
C SER A 582 -40.38 -19.64 -49.74
N ILE A 583 -40.67 -18.84 -48.70
CA ILE A 583 -41.95 -18.18 -48.48
C ILE A 583 -41.91 -16.71 -48.94
N SER A 584 -40.82 -15.99 -48.66
CA SER A 584 -40.62 -14.56 -49.01
C SER A 584 -39.71 -14.32 -50.21
N GLY A 585 -38.84 -15.27 -50.56
CA GLY A 585 -37.89 -15.14 -51.68
C GLY A 585 -36.64 -14.30 -51.41
N ASN A 586 -36.42 -13.86 -50.15
CA ASN A 586 -35.22 -13.20 -49.66
C ASN A 586 -34.11 -14.21 -49.26
N TRP A 587 -32.95 -13.72 -48.81
CA TRP A 587 -31.74 -14.53 -48.57
C TRP A 587 -31.16 -14.30 -47.15
N SER A 588 -30.66 -15.36 -46.47
CA SER A 588 -30.21 -15.42 -45.06
C SER A 588 -29.12 -16.50 -44.82
N PHE A 589 -28.24 -16.43 -43.80
CA PHE A 589 -26.84 -16.97 -43.86
C PHE A 589 -26.46 -18.17 -42.89
N ASP A 590 -25.78 -19.23 -43.43
CA ASP A 590 -25.18 -20.55 -42.96
C ASP A 590 -23.67 -20.97 -43.47
N ALA A 591 -22.51 -20.43 -42.97
CA ALA A 591 -21.13 -19.98 -43.49
C ALA A 591 -20.06 -21.01 -43.92
N ASN A 592 -18.89 -20.46 -44.31
CA ASN A 592 -17.68 -20.58 -43.47
C ASN A 592 -16.88 -19.25 -43.34
N ASN A 593 -15.88 -19.26 -42.44
CA ASN A 593 -14.81 -18.26 -42.23
C ASN A 593 -15.23 -16.85 -41.78
N VAL A 594 -15.44 -16.68 -40.47
CA VAL A 594 -15.47 -15.38 -39.79
C VAL A 594 -14.39 -15.38 -38.71
N SER A 595 -13.58 -14.32 -38.63
CA SER A 595 -12.71 -14.05 -37.48
C SER A 595 -13.54 -13.32 -36.43
N VAL A 596 -13.92 -13.97 -35.33
CA VAL A 596 -14.61 -13.32 -34.21
C VAL A 596 -13.64 -13.13 -33.07
N VAL A 597 -13.23 -11.88 -32.82
CA VAL A 597 -12.76 -11.48 -31.49
C VAL A 597 -14.01 -11.29 -30.63
N SER A 598 -13.96 -11.77 -29.39
CA SER A 598 -14.97 -11.54 -28.35
C SER A 598 -14.24 -11.30 -27.04
N ILE A 599 -14.62 -10.26 -26.30
CA ILE A 599 -14.08 -9.95 -24.97
C ILE A 599 -15.22 -10.07 -23.97
N ALA A 600 -15.25 -11.20 -23.23
CA ALA A 600 -16.39 -11.52 -22.36
C ALA A 600 -16.53 -10.58 -21.15
N ARG A 601 -15.47 -9.84 -20.78
CA ARG A 601 -15.40 -9.02 -19.54
C ARG A 601 -14.63 -7.70 -19.72
N PHE A 602 -14.89 -6.95 -20.79
CA PHE A 602 -14.31 -5.61 -20.93
C PHE A 602 -14.93 -4.64 -19.89
N PRO A 603 -14.16 -4.00 -19.00
CA PRO A 603 -14.70 -3.21 -17.89
C PRO A 603 -14.97 -1.74 -18.28
N LEU A 604 -16.02 -1.14 -17.71
CA LEU A 604 -16.45 0.24 -17.99
C LEU A 604 -15.62 1.31 -17.25
N VAL A 605 -14.30 1.27 -17.39
CA VAL A 605 -13.36 2.19 -16.71
C VAL A 605 -13.24 3.52 -17.48
N PRO A 606 -13.35 4.69 -16.82
CA PRO A 606 -13.17 5.98 -17.48
C PRO A 606 -11.75 6.16 -18.06
N GLY A 607 -11.67 6.37 -19.38
CA GLY A 607 -10.43 6.56 -20.14
C GLY A 607 -9.79 5.27 -20.66
N LEU A 608 -10.36 4.08 -20.35
CA LEU A 608 -9.92 2.83 -20.96
C LEU A 608 -10.34 2.77 -22.43
N CYS A 609 -9.47 2.24 -23.29
CA CYS A 609 -9.64 2.20 -24.73
C CYS A 609 -9.27 0.84 -25.32
N LEU A 610 -10.14 0.26 -26.14
CA LEU A 610 -9.79 -0.85 -27.03
C LEU A 610 -9.55 -0.30 -28.43
N SER A 611 -8.34 -0.48 -28.97
CA SER A 611 -7.98 -0.08 -30.34
C SER A 611 -7.70 -1.29 -31.23
N ALA A 612 -8.05 -1.22 -32.51
CA ALA A 612 -7.67 -2.22 -33.51
C ALA A 612 -7.42 -1.55 -34.87
N ASP A 613 -6.36 -1.95 -35.58
CA ASP A 613 -6.05 -1.45 -36.91
C ASP A 613 -6.71 -2.35 -37.96
N ILE A 614 -7.84 -1.91 -38.49
CA ILE A 614 -8.63 -2.70 -39.44
C ILE A 614 -8.25 -2.34 -40.87
N THR A 615 -7.82 -3.34 -41.65
CA THR A 615 -7.48 -3.18 -43.07
C THR A 615 -8.64 -3.66 -43.95
N VAL A 616 -9.24 -2.73 -44.71
CA VAL A 616 -10.32 -3.04 -45.66
C VAL A 616 -9.72 -3.55 -46.99
N PRO A 617 -10.02 -4.78 -47.43
CA PRO A 617 -9.47 -5.33 -48.67
C PRO A 617 -10.01 -4.60 -49.92
N ASP A 618 -9.20 -4.55 -50.99
CA ASP A 618 -9.55 -3.83 -52.21
C ASP A 618 -10.50 -4.64 -53.10
N MET A 619 -11.81 -4.42 -52.91
CA MET A 619 -12.87 -5.22 -53.52
C MET A 619 -13.07 -4.96 -55.03
N PRO A 620 -13.23 -6.01 -55.86
CA PRO A 620 -13.70 -5.92 -57.24
C PRO A 620 -15.06 -5.22 -57.39
N VAL A 621 -15.39 -4.81 -58.63
CA VAL A 621 -16.44 -3.81 -58.96
C VAL A 621 -17.91 -4.28 -58.76
N THR A 622 -18.15 -5.41 -58.10
CA THR A 622 -19.49 -5.98 -57.83
C THR A 622 -19.95 -5.68 -56.40
N GLY A 623 -21.25 -5.45 -56.23
CA GLY A 623 -21.82 -4.93 -54.98
C GLY A 623 -21.80 -5.91 -53.81
N GLY A 624 -21.72 -5.35 -52.60
CA GLY A 624 -21.74 -6.08 -51.34
C GLY A 624 -21.94 -5.11 -50.17
N ASN A 625 -22.41 -5.61 -49.04
CA ASN A 625 -22.61 -4.79 -47.84
C ASN A 625 -21.72 -5.35 -46.74
N ASN A 626 -20.67 -4.61 -46.37
CA ASN A 626 -19.81 -4.95 -45.24
C ASN A 626 -20.44 -4.35 -43.98
N TRP A 627 -20.38 -5.03 -42.82
CA TRP A 627 -20.89 -4.48 -41.56
C TRP A 627 -19.91 -4.81 -40.44
N VAL A 628 -19.78 -3.91 -39.47
CA VAL A 628 -19.07 -4.11 -38.21
C VAL A 628 -20.06 -3.78 -37.10
N ALA A 629 -20.12 -4.54 -36.01
CA ALA A 629 -21.19 -4.39 -35.02
C ALA A 629 -20.62 -4.38 -33.60
N PHE A 630 -20.60 -3.21 -32.98
CA PHE A 630 -20.11 -3.03 -31.61
C PHE A 630 -21.31 -3.00 -30.65
N GLY A 631 -21.37 -3.94 -29.71
CA GLY A 631 -22.52 -4.10 -28.81
C GLY A 631 -22.17 -3.91 -27.34
N MET A 632 -23.19 -3.66 -26.54
CA MET A 632 -23.15 -3.83 -25.08
C MET A 632 -24.26 -4.81 -24.69
N THR A 633 -23.88 -5.87 -23.98
CA THR A 633 -24.77 -6.93 -23.49
C THR A 633 -25.01 -6.77 -21.98
N GLY A 634 -26.08 -7.37 -21.46
CA GLY A 634 -26.36 -7.38 -20.02
C GLY A 634 -26.93 -8.73 -19.61
N GLY A 635 -26.16 -9.51 -18.85
CA GLY A 635 -26.55 -10.82 -18.35
C GLY A 635 -25.45 -11.88 -18.45
N SER A 636 -25.48 -12.83 -17.52
CA SER A 636 -24.51 -13.92 -17.39
C SER A 636 -25.04 -15.22 -18.05
N ALA A 637 -25.14 -15.23 -19.38
CA ALA A 637 -25.62 -16.39 -20.14
C ALA A 637 -24.65 -16.72 -21.28
N ASP A 638 -23.98 -17.86 -21.18
CA ASP A 638 -22.93 -18.29 -22.13
C ASP A 638 -23.49 -18.89 -23.44
N ASP A 639 -24.82 -18.88 -23.64
CA ASP A 639 -25.50 -19.37 -24.84
C ASP A 639 -25.73 -18.25 -25.87
N PHE A 640 -24.82 -18.14 -26.85
CA PHE A 640 -24.87 -17.07 -27.86
C PHE A 640 -25.89 -17.32 -28.99
N LEU A 641 -27.18 -17.07 -28.70
CA LEU A 641 -28.26 -17.01 -29.69
C LEU A 641 -28.57 -15.55 -30.07
N LEU A 642 -28.57 -15.27 -31.38
CA LEU A 642 -29.10 -14.02 -31.94
C LEU A 642 -30.64 -14.01 -31.94
N ASP A 643 -31.23 -13.97 -30.74
CA ASP A 643 -32.66 -13.75 -30.54
C ASP A 643 -32.98 -12.23 -30.55
N PRO A 644 -33.88 -11.71 -31.39
CA PRO A 644 -34.19 -10.27 -31.48
C PRO A 644 -34.86 -9.62 -30.25
N GLY A 645 -34.75 -10.23 -29.06
CA GLY A 645 -35.44 -9.84 -27.83
C GLY A 645 -34.49 -9.42 -26.71
N MET A 646 -34.35 -8.11 -26.50
CA MET A 646 -33.64 -7.47 -25.36
C MET A 646 -32.10 -7.42 -25.39
N VAL A 647 -31.51 -7.11 -26.54
CA VAL A 647 -30.18 -6.46 -26.59
C VAL A 647 -30.34 -5.00 -27.02
N SER A 648 -29.47 -4.11 -26.55
CA SER A 648 -29.31 -2.76 -27.10
C SER A 648 -28.16 -2.76 -28.11
N ASP A 649 -28.41 -3.35 -29.27
CA ASP A 649 -27.43 -3.45 -30.35
C ASP A 649 -27.13 -2.07 -30.96
N MET A 650 -25.87 -1.80 -31.29
CA MET A 650 -25.49 -0.83 -32.32
C MET A 650 -24.87 -1.54 -33.52
N GLU A 651 -25.68 -1.73 -34.56
CA GLU A 651 -25.22 -2.26 -35.84
C GLU A 651 -24.66 -1.12 -36.71
N LEU A 652 -23.40 -1.21 -37.17
CA LEU A 652 -22.82 -0.26 -38.15
C LEU A 652 -22.78 -0.90 -39.54
N ARG A 653 -23.78 -0.60 -40.38
CA ARG A 653 -23.83 -1.11 -41.76
C ARG A 653 -23.09 -0.18 -42.72
N TRP A 654 -22.34 -0.80 -43.64
CA TRP A 654 -21.80 -0.17 -44.83
C TRP A 654 -22.52 -0.78 -46.04
N VAL A 655 -22.99 0.05 -46.96
CA VAL A 655 -23.68 -0.41 -48.18
C VAL A 655 -22.87 0.01 -49.41
N TYR A 656 -22.16 -0.93 -50.05
CA TYR A 656 -21.43 -0.66 -51.29
C TYR A 656 -22.27 -1.03 -52.51
N THR A 657 -23.03 -0.03 -52.99
CA THR A 657 -23.74 -0.07 -54.27
C THR A 657 -22.82 0.42 -55.40
N PRO A 658 -22.44 -0.42 -56.38
CA PRO A 658 -21.64 0.02 -57.53
C PRO A 658 -22.52 0.69 -58.59
N GLY A 659 -22.04 1.82 -59.14
CA GLY A 659 -22.58 2.40 -60.38
C GLY A 659 -23.80 3.31 -60.22
N GLY A 660 -23.56 4.59 -59.94
CA GLY A 660 -24.56 5.65 -60.00
C GLY A 660 -23.92 7.01 -59.73
N ASN A 661 -24.09 7.97 -60.66
CA ASN A 661 -23.50 9.31 -60.50
C ASN A 661 -24.27 10.11 -59.45
N GLY A 662 -23.74 10.13 -58.22
CA GLY A 662 -24.13 11.06 -57.16
C GLY A 662 -25.36 10.65 -56.36
N GLN A 663 -25.20 9.69 -55.44
CA GLN A 663 -25.89 9.74 -54.15
C GLN A 663 -25.14 8.95 -53.06
N VAL A 664 -25.62 9.11 -51.82
CA VAL A 664 -25.07 8.74 -50.52
C VAL A 664 -24.15 7.50 -50.50
N ARG A 665 -23.00 7.65 -49.84
CA ARG A 665 -22.30 6.57 -49.13
C ARG A 665 -22.12 7.03 -47.70
N GLY A 666 -22.33 6.15 -46.74
CA GLY A 666 -22.13 6.47 -45.33
C GLY A 666 -22.16 5.23 -44.46
N LEU A 667 -21.52 5.35 -43.29
CA LEU A 667 -21.76 4.49 -42.16
C LEU A 667 -23.15 4.85 -41.57
N GLU A 668 -24.01 3.86 -41.37
CA GLU A 668 -25.30 4.05 -40.70
C GLU A 668 -25.31 3.32 -39.35
N THR A 669 -25.47 4.07 -38.26
CA THR A 669 -25.66 3.57 -36.90
C THR A 669 -27.11 3.15 -36.69
N ARG A 670 -27.35 1.92 -36.23
CA ARG A 670 -28.71 1.42 -35.96
C ARG A 670 -28.84 0.85 -34.55
N THR A 671 -29.50 1.61 -33.68
CA THR A 671 -29.94 1.14 -32.35
C THR A 671 -31.14 0.21 -32.49
N ILE A 672 -31.13 -0.93 -31.81
CA ILE A 672 -32.29 -1.83 -31.71
C ILE A 672 -32.94 -1.67 -30.33
N SER A 673 -34.22 -1.28 -30.32
CA SER A 673 -35.08 -1.29 -29.14
C SER A 673 -36.49 -1.76 -29.51
N ASP A 674 -37.04 -2.68 -28.69
CA ASP A 674 -38.47 -3.04 -28.56
C ASP A 674 -39.36 -3.18 -29.83
N GLY A 675 -38.77 -3.40 -31.00
CA GLY A 675 -39.47 -3.47 -32.27
C GLY A 675 -39.96 -2.12 -32.81
N SER A 676 -39.66 -1.01 -32.13
CA SER A 676 -39.94 0.34 -32.62
C SER A 676 -38.76 0.87 -33.44
N VAL A 677 -38.99 1.16 -34.72
CA VAL A 677 -37.98 1.81 -35.58
C VAL A 677 -37.92 3.30 -35.22
N LEU A 678 -37.11 3.62 -34.21
CA LEU A 678 -36.74 5.00 -33.90
C LEU A 678 -35.86 5.58 -35.03
N ALA A 679 -35.89 6.91 -35.13
CA ALA A 679 -35.58 7.62 -36.36
C ALA A 679 -34.11 7.50 -36.80
N PHE A 680 -33.88 7.64 -38.11
CA PHE A 680 -32.57 7.90 -38.70
C PHE A 680 -31.89 9.09 -38.01
N CYS A 681 -30.92 8.80 -37.14
CA CYS A 681 -30.06 9.83 -36.56
C CYS A 681 -29.06 10.33 -37.61
N GLY A 682 -28.79 11.64 -37.60
CA GLY A 682 -28.24 12.34 -38.76
C GLY A 682 -26.73 12.21 -38.96
N ALA A 683 -26.32 11.46 -39.99
CA ALA A 683 -25.22 11.81 -40.88
C ALA A 683 -23.79 12.04 -40.31
N GLU A 684 -23.39 11.34 -39.25
CA GLU A 684 -21.96 11.14 -38.92
C GLU A 684 -21.38 9.95 -39.71
N SER A 685 -21.31 10.11 -41.04
CA SER A 685 -20.74 9.08 -41.91
C SER A 685 -19.22 8.99 -41.74
N LEU A 686 -18.75 7.89 -41.16
CA LEU A 686 -17.34 7.50 -41.23
C LEU A 686 -16.99 7.04 -42.65
N TRP A 687 -15.79 7.38 -43.11
CA TRP A 687 -15.21 6.96 -44.37
C TRP A 687 -13.87 6.30 -44.07
N LEU A 688 -13.68 5.08 -44.56
CA LEU A 688 -12.42 4.35 -44.41
C LEU A 688 -11.83 4.06 -45.80
N GLU A 689 -10.53 4.31 -45.94
CA GLU A 689 -9.75 4.10 -47.16
C GLU A 689 -9.49 2.60 -47.40
N ARG A 690 -9.15 2.24 -48.65
CA ARG A 690 -8.92 0.84 -49.05
C ARG A 690 -7.44 0.47 -48.96
N GLY A 691 -7.14 -0.71 -48.45
CA GLY A 691 -5.76 -1.24 -48.38
C GLY A 691 -4.85 -0.50 -47.39
N VAL A 692 -5.39 0.40 -46.58
CA VAL A 692 -4.69 1.13 -45.52
C VAL A 692 -5.25 0.66 -44.17
N PRO A 693 -4.43 0.18 -43.23
CA PRO A 693 -4.87 -0.14 -41.87
C PRO A 693 -5.36 1.14 -41.18
N GLN A 694 -6.54 1.07 -40.55
CA GLN A 694 -7.15 2.23 -39.91
C GLN A 694 -7.62 1.89 -38.50
N ARG A 695 -7.08 2.65 -37.54
CA ARG A 695 -7.37 2.49 -36.11
C ARG A 695 -8.81 2.83 -35.80
N LEU A 696 -9.59 1.84 -35.40
CA LEU A 696 -10.84 2.06 -34.69
C LEU A 696 -10.57 1.93 -33.19
N THR A 697 -11.12 2.86 -32.39
CA THR A 697 -10.96 2.84 -30.93
C THR A 697 -12.30 3.00 -30.23
N ILE A 698 -12.59 2.12 -29.28
CA ILE A 698 -13.73 2.21 -28.35
C ILE A 698 -13.19 2.76 -27.03
N GLU A 699 -13.63 3.94 -26.62
CA GLU A 699 -13.27 4.60 -25.35
C GLU A 699 -14.45 4.52 -24.38
N THR A 700 -14.24 3.93 -23.19
CA THR A 700 -15.23 3.99 -22.11
C THR A 700 -15.05 5.25 -21.28
N CYS A 701 -16.14 6.00 -21.09
CA CYS A 701 -16.23 7.19 -20.25
C CYS A 701 -17.19 6.93 -19.09
N SER A 702 -17.14 7.76 -18.04
CA SER A 702 -17.89 7.56 -16.79
C SER A 702 -19.42 7.50 -16.92
N ARG A 703 -19.99 7.89 -18.07
CA ARG A 703 -21.43 7.77 -18.40
C ARG A 703 -21.71 7.49 -19.89
N THR A 704 -20.68 7.34 -20.72
CA THR A 704 -20.82 7.22 -22.18
C THR A 704 -19.79 6.23 -22.74
N VAL A 705 -20.05 5.68 -23.93
CA VAL A 705 -19.06 4.93 -24.71
C VAL A 705 -18.86 5.64 -26.04
N ARG A 706 -17.61 5.96 -26.36
CA ARG A 706 -17.20 6.72 -27.54
C ARG A 706 -16.52 5.82 -28.56
N PHE A 707 -16.81 6.06 -29.83
CA PHE A 707 -16.24 5.31 -30.95
C PHE A 707 -15.48 6.29 -31.85
N TRP A 708 -14.21 6.00 -32.02
CA TRP A 708 -13.24 6.81 -32.73
C TRP A 708 -12.68 6.07 -33.94
N ALA A 709 -12.25 6.82 -34.95
CA ALA A 709 -11.52 6.33 -36.11
C ALA A 709 -10.35 7.27 -36.38
N GLY A 710 -9.12 6.81 -36.09
CA GLY A 710 -8.01 7.71 -35.78
C GLY A 710 -8.42 8.73 -34.72
N ASP A 711 -8.07 10.00 -34.91
CA ASP A 711 -8.42 11.08 -33.98
C ASP A 711 -9.87 11.58 -34.09
N ARG A 712 -10.72 11.01 -34.97
CA ARG A 712 -12.11 11.46 -35.14
C ARG A 712 -13.09 10.61 -34.33
N LEU A 713 -13.73 11.22 -33.34
CA LEU A 713 -14.97 10.72 -32.74
C LEU A 713 -16.07 10.67 -33.82
N PHE A 714 -16.71 9.52 -33.99
CA PHE A 714 -17.82 9.34 -34.95
C PHE A 714 -19.13 8.86 -34.31
N HIS A 715 -19.08 8.32 -33.08
CA HIS A 715 -20.27 8.03 -32.29
C HIS A 715 -20.01 8.16 -30.78
N GLU A 716 -21.02 8.56 -30.01
CA GLU A 716 -21.01 8.53 -28.54
C GLU A 716 -22.41 8.11 -28.06
N ASP A 717 -22.50 6.97 -27.38
CA ASP A 717 -23.74 6.49 -26.75
C ASP A 717 -23.69 6.70 -25.23
N SER A 718 -24.84 6.80 -24.58
CA SER A 718 -24.98 7.02 -23.14
C SER A 718 -25.35 5.73 -22.40
N VAL A 719 -24.55 5.36 -21.40
CA VAL A 719 -24.78 4.16 -20.57
C VAL A 719 -25.91 4.43 -19.57
N GLY A 720 -27.13 4.46 -20.10
CA GLY A 720 -28.34 4.98 -19.45
C GLY A 720 -28.93 4.08 -18.38
N SER A 721 -28.35 4.12 -17.17
CA SER A 721 -29.00 3.69 -15.92
C SER A 721 -29.63 2.28 -15.91
N ARG A 722 -29.01 1.31 -16.57
CA ARG A 722 -29.36 -0.11 -16.45
C ARG A 722 -28.52 -0.76 -15.35
N THR A 723 -29.18 -1.37 -14.36
CA THR A 723 -28.52 -2.19 -13.33
C THR A 723 -28.17 -3.56 -13.91
N GLY A 724 -26.91 -4.00 -13.82
CA GLY A 724 -26.44 -5.30 -14.32
C GLY A 724 -25.87 -5.30 -15.76
N CYS A 725 -25.23 -4.20 -16.16
CA CYS A 725 -24.40 -4.15 -17.37
C CYS A 725 -22.93 -4.15 -16.95
N ASP A 726 -22.43 -5.35 -16.63
CA ASP A 726 -21.13 -5.53 -15.98
C ASP A 726 -20.02 -5.93 -16.99
N THR A 727 -20.36 -6.05 -18.27
CA THR A 727 -19.46 -6.48 -19.36
C THR A 727 -19.76 -5.75 -20.69
N VAL A 728 -18.76 -5.63 -21.57
CA VAL A 728 -18.94 -5.15 -22.96
C VAL A 728 -18.39 -6.17 -23.96
N GLY A 729 -19.29 -6.85 -24.67
CA GLY A 729 -18.95 -7.78 -25.74
C GLY A 729 -18.63 -7.05 -27.05
N VAL A 730 -17.33 -6.85 -27.32
CA VAL A 730 -16.86 -6.33 -28.62
C VAL A 730 -16.84 -7.44 -29.65
N TYR A 731 -17.52 -7.23 -30.79
CA TYR A 731 -17.51 -8.15 -31.93
C TYR A 731 -17.00 -7.42 -33.17
N ILE A 732 -16.09 -8.06 -33.91
CA ILE A 732 -15.67 -7.57 -35.23
C ILE A 732 -16.14 -8.58 -36.27
N TRP A 733 -17.25 -8.25 -36.94
CA TRP A 733 -17.72 -8.99 -38.11
C TRP A 733 -17.36 -8.24 -39.41
N GLY A 734 -17.60 -8.88 -40.55
CA GLY A 734 -17.32 -8.34 -41.87
C GLY A 734 -17.66 -9.37 -42.95
N ASN A 735 -18.77 -9.17 -43.66
CA ASN A 735 -19.27 -10.10 -44.68
C ASN A 735 -19.11 -9.51 -46.09
N SER A 736 -17.88 -9.53 -46.59
CA SER A 736 -17.65 -9.41 -48.02
C SER A 736 -17.78 -10.81 -48.64
N GLY A 737 -18.61 -10.96 -49.68
CA GLY A 737 -18.94 -12.26 -50.29
C GLY A 737 -17.81 -12.94 -51.07
N SER A 738 -16.54 -12.61 -50.81
CA SER A 738 -15.37 -13.25 -51.44
C SER A 738 -14.02 -13.06 -50.72
N LEU A 739 -13.87 -12.10 -49.80
CA LEU A 739 -12.62 -11.84 -49.07
C LEU A 739 -12.88 -11.52 -47.58
N PRO A 740 -12.10 -12.08 -46.63
CA PRO A 740 -12.17 -11.68 -45.23
C PRO A 740 -11.57 -10.27 -45.03
N HIS A 741 -11.98 -9.61 -43.95
CA HIS A 741 -11.29 -8.42 -43.44
C HIS A 741 -10.07 -8.84 -42.62
N HIS A 742 -9.02 -8.01 -42.64
CA HIS A 742 -7.88 -8.16 -41.75
C HIS A 742 -8.07 -7.24 -40.54
N VAL A 743 -7.92 -7.81 -39.34
CA VAL A 743 -7.87 -7.10 -38.07
C VAL A 743 -6.46 -7.35 -37.56
N ASP A 744 -5.64 -6.31 -37.59
CA ASP A 744 -4.26 -6.34 -37.17
C ASP A 744 -4.13 -5.48 -35.89
N ASP A 745 -3.10 -5.73 -35.08
CA ASP A 745 -2.66 -4.79 -34.04
C ASP A 745 -3.78 -4.37 -33.03
N LEU A 746 -4.50 -5.38 -32.49
CA LEU A 746 -5.49 -5.20 -31.42
C LEU A 746 -4.78 -4.87 -30.10
N ARG A 747 -5.08 -3.71 -29.51
CA ARG A 747 -4.42 -3.18 -28.32
C ARG A 747 -5.44 -2.72 -27.28
N LEU A 748 -5.20 -3.09 -26.02
CA LEU A 748 -5.80 -2.43 -24.87
C LEU A 748 -4.88 -1.27 -24.44
N CYS A 749 -5.43 -0.07 -24.24
CA CYS A 749 -4.66 1.09 -23.81
C CYS A 749 -5.52 2.06 -22.98
N ARG A 750 -4.88 3.00 -22.27
CA ARG A 750 -5.57 4.08 -21.55
C ARG A 750 -5.33 5.41 -22.28
N ARG A 751 -6.39 6.12 -22.65
CA ARG A 751 -6.23 7.42 -23.34
C ARG A 751 -5.96 8.53 -22.34
N ARG A 752 -4.74 9.06 -22.40
CA ARG A 752 -4.29 10.24 -21.64
C ARG A 752 -5.13 11.47 -22.00
N TRP A 753 -5.42 12.31 -21.00
CA TRP A 753 -6.11 13.61 -21.13
C TRP A 753 -5.15 14.75 -20.78
#